data_AF-A0A354J4T0-F1
#
_entry.id   AF-A0A354J4T0-F1
#
_cell.length_a   1.000
_cell.length_b   1.000
_cell.length_c   1.000
_cell.angle_alpha   90.00
_cell.angle_beta   90.00
_cell.angle_gamma   90.00
#
_symmetry.space_group_name_H-M   'P 1'
#
loop_
_entity.id
_entity.type
_entity.pdbx_description
1 polymer ?
#
loop_
_entity_poly.entity_id
_entity_poly.type
_entity_poly.pdbx_seq_one_letter_code
_entity_poly.pdbx_strand_id
1 'polypeptide(L)'
;LSPNLSYYDVPSIRYYHSSSENYHIIPPKEASSGIKLPAQTITGGRDKPVLPQEDFTKQAYTMTGNIKVKSDRIIYDGVTVMNDSIVETEAPDINLSPIKQCDTLTNENVLYKSGQIIEATKDNGDFGSTGSIRYRCLTSDVSSKSNTLSYPISGINNVIIHTPVLCDPIIESDNNKYVQLINPNKSAVQLVLDQQPALSDFTVRISNTGLHSYMQGYFTRDFSKSLRDPSRSYISGKNELLRNEVKFPFDVYIDIGMDGKAENDEYIKSDTWITIGKSTARFYLPMWVEEGTYTAEFRTVAVNCIGTVNGMDLSKLRMTEEEKNTDRKNYVATNTAQFEVSGRIYGLTIYDLTDYPIWEEVFRIPNSSEFKKSYPDKYPNGTNKPGYNKGYYYDYALGTNDQYEKDTGRNVKYTFPLVNGSHPFYKNTGILKTGYMVRFSLETTGSMYSNGAMISIQPSFYFVDKKGKNRTAVDLYYSESFHGKHQPLVKVGSKLDLTNVKSIRTGDIDHGIPENELRQTAFVREEGYGDFIWNTKEMFTFSHIRLTDAFRTFIGNEYAKSVRKLHSYEKVAEDNITEADMIKRTQRWYGAYYLPNQVYAVKKDYNVMEYSGKYGVDFSEDFWLRDGYIIVNLRIETLDQYGERHLSYINPVNYQENGYCSMWIMEGPPLSKTDDKGITFEFYAGDFVIYYADKKASEDYSGGAIY
;
A
#
# COMPACT_ATOMS: atom_id res chain seq x y z
N LEU A 1 25.60 -44.80 -0.40
CA LEU A 1 24.74 -45.37 -1.46
C LEU A 1 25.27 -46.76 -1.76
N SER A 2 24.39 -47.77 -1.84
CA SER A 2 24.79 -49.09 -2.34
C SER A 2 24.53 -49.13 -3.84
N PRO A 3 25.40 -49.76 -4.63
CA PRO A 3 25.20 -49.87 -6.07
C PRO A 3 23.88 -50.59 -6.36
N ASN A 4 23.15 -50.11 -7.37
CA ASN A 4 21.97 -50.81 -7.85
C ASN A 4 22.41 -52.07 -8.60
N LEU A 5 22.30 -53.22 -7.92
CA LEU A 5 22.72 -54.52 -8.44
C LEU A 5 21.90 -55.00 -9.65
N SER A 6 20.75 -54.39 -9.94
CA SER A 6 20.02 -54.66 -11.19
C SER A 6 20.73 -54.13 -12.44
N TYR A 7 21.71 -53.23 -12.26
CA TYR A 7 22.50 -52.64 -13.33
C TYR A 7 24.01 -52.93 -13.17
N TYR A 8 24.39 -53.73 -12.18
CA TYR A 8 25.77 -54.05 -11.85
C TYR A 8 25.93 -55.53 -11.53
N ASP A 9 26.56 -56.24 -12.45
CA ASP A 9 26.89 -57.66 -12.29
C ASP A 9 28.25 -57.79 -11.61
N VAL A 10 28.24 -58.42 -10.43
CA VAL A 10 29.47 -58.76 -9.70
C VAL A 10 29.93 -60.14 -10.16
N PRO A 11 31.20 -60.30 -10.59
CA PRO A 11 31.75 -61.61 -10.88
C PRO A 11 31.62 -62.55 -9.69
N SER A 12 31.27 -63.80 -9.96
CA SER A 12 31.14 -64.84 -8.96
C SER A 12 32.45 -65.61 -8.83
N ILE A 13 32.91 -65.79 -7.58
CA ILE A 13 34.07 -66.63 -7.28
C ILE A 13 33.66 -67.71 -6.28
N ARG A 14 34.09 -68.95 -6.56
CA ARG A 14 34.04 -70.06 -5.61
C ARG A 14 35.41 -70.70 -5.56
N TYR A 15 35.93 -70.92 -4.38
CA TYR A 15 37.27 -71.48 -4.23
C TYR A 15 37.32 -72.45 -3.06
N TYR A 16 38.34 -73.31 -3.09
CA TYR A 16 38.77 -74.12 -1.96
C TYR A 16 40.27 -73.95 -1.83
N HIS A 17 40.72 -73.56 -0.65
CA HIS A 17 42.12 -73.37 -0.31
C HIS A 17 42.51 -74.28 0.85
N SER A 18 43.67 -74.94 0.74
CA SER A 18 44.33 -75.62 1.84
C SER A 18 45.73 -75.05 2.04
N SER A 19 46.12 -74.74 3.27
CA SER A 19 47.49 -74.37 3.60
C SER A 19 48.39 -75.57 3.94
N SER A 20 47.83 -76.78 3.94
CA SER A 20 48.53 -78.02 4.31
C SER A 20 49.28 -78.61 3.12
N GLU A 21 50.60 -78.77 3.25
CA GLU A 21 51.43 -79.41 2.23
C GLU A 21 50.97 -80.84 1.91
N ASN A 22 50.51 -81.59 2.92
CA ASN A 22 49.98 -82.94 2.77
C ASN A 22 48.66 -83.02 1.99
N TYR A 23 47.98 -81.89 1.80
CA TYR A 23 46.81 -81.82 0.92
C TYR A 23 47.24 -81.76 -0.56
N HIS A 24 48.36 -81.10 -0.84
CA HIS A 24 48.85 -80.86 -2.19
C HIS A 24 49.78 -81.96 -2.69
N ILE A 25 50.54 -82.59 -1.79
CA ILE A 25 51.51 -83.64 -2.11
C ILE A 25 50.99 -84.96 -1.55
N ILE A 26 50.64 -85.87 -2.46
CA ILE A 26 50.15 -87.20 -2.14
C ILE A 26 51.30 -88.17 -2.43
N PRO A 27 51.95 -88.72 -1.38
CA PRO A 27 53.05 -89.65 -1.58
C PRO A 27 52.54 -90.95 -2.23
N PRO A 28 53.38 -91.64 -3.01
CA PRO A 28 53.06 -92.97 -3.53
C PRO A 28 52.83 -93.93 -2.36
N LYS A 29 51.97 -94.94 -2.56
CA LYS A 29 51.60 -95.89 -1.50
C LYS A 29 52.83 -96.54 -0.89
N GLU A 30 53.83 -96.83 -1.72
CA GLU A 30 55.10 -97.48 -1.40
C GLU A 30 55.94 -96.67 -0.42
N ALA A 31 55.81 -95.34 -0.38
CA ALA A 31 56.49 -94.50 0.62
C ALA A 31 55.98 -94.76 2.04
N SER A 32 54.74 -95.23 2.20
CA SER A 32 54.12 -95.52 3.50
C SER A 32 54.12 -97.01 3.84
N SER A 33 53.82 -97.87 2.87
CA SER A 33 53.76 -99.33 3.09
C SER A 33 55.11 -100.04 2.97
N GLY A 34 56.14 -99.31 2.53
CA GLY A 34 57.41 -99.89 2.10
C GLY A 34 57.27 -100.66 0.79
N ILE A 35 58.41 -100.96 0.18
CA ILE A 35 58.51 -101.86 -0.97
C ILE A 35 58.86 -103.28 -0.50
N LYS A 36 58.26 -104.29 -1.14
CA LYS A 36 58.59 -105.68 -0.86
C LYS A 36 59.53 -106.22 -1.93
N LEU A 37 60.77 -106.50 -1.54
CA LEU A 37 61.74 -107.17 -2.40
C LEU A 37 61.56 -108.69 -2.30
N PRO A 38 61.81 -109.44 -3.39
CA PRO A 38 61.76 -110.89 -3.35
C PRO A 38 62.79 -111.44 -2.34
N ALA A 39 62.40 -112.44 -1.57
CA ALA A 39 63.29 -113.09 -0.61
C ALA A 39 64.37 -113.90 -1.35
N GLN A 40 65.63 -113.78 -0.91
CA GLN A 40 66.74 -114.57 -1.43
C GLN A 40 67.23 -115.55 -0.36
N THR A 41 67.47 -116.80 -0.77
CA THR A 41 68.03 -117.83 0.11
C THR A 41 69.55 -117.75 0.09
N ILE A 42 70.16 -117.68 1.27
CA ILE A 42 71.61 -117.69 1.45
C ILE A 42 72.01 -119.01 2.12
N THR A 43 72.87 -119.78 1.46
CA THR A 43 73.31 -121.10 1.93
C THR A 43 74.63 -120.96 2.68
N GLY A 44 74.65 -121.22 4.00
CA GLY A 44 75.85 -121.15 4.83
C GLY A 44 76.66 -122.45 4.95
N GLY A 45 76.20 -123.53 4.31
CA GLY A 45 76.86 -124.84 4.45
C GLY A 45 76.89 -125.30 5.91
N ARG A 46 78.09 -125.45 6.49
CA ARG A 46 78.28 -125.90 7.88
C ARG A 46 78.40 -124.75 8.90
N ASP A 47 78.45 -123.50 8.44
CA ASP A 47 78.52 -122.31 9.30
C ASP A 47 77.30 -121.40 9.07
N LYS A 48 76.93 -120.62 10.08
CA LYS A 48 75.81 -119.67 9.94
C LYS A 48 76.19 -118.60 8.90
N PRO A 49 75.42 -118.43 7.81
CA PRO A 49 75.74 -117.47 6.78
C PRO A 49 75.65 -116.04 7.33
N VAL A 50 76.59 -115.18 6.92
CA VAL A 50 76.56 -113.75 7.22
C VAL A 50 75.61 -113.07 6.23
N LEU A 51 74.67 -112.28 6.75
CA LEU A 51 73.76 -111.49 5.91
C LEU A 51 74.57 -110.40 5.18
N PRO A 52 74.51 -110.31 3.84
CA PRO A 52 75.16 -109.24 3.10
C PRO A 52 74.49 -107.90 3.42
N GLN A 53 75.30 -106.86 3.51
CA GLN A 53 74.80 -105.49 3.61
C GLN A 53 74.54 -104.98 2.19
N GLU A 54 73.30 -105.14 1.72
CA GLU A 54 72.91 -104.75 0.37
C GLU A 54 72.28 -103.35 0.37
N ASP A 55 72.71 -102.51 -0.58
CA ASP A 55 72.09 -101.22 -0.84
C ASP A 55 70.99 -101.39 -1.89
N PHE A 56 69.75 -101.29 -1.44
CA PHE A 56 68.56 -101.42 -2.29
C PHE A 56 68.01 -100.08 -2.78
N THR A 57 68.76 -98.98 -2.66
CA THR A 57 68.30 -97.64 -3.01
C THR A 57 67.79 -97.56 -4.45
N LYS A 58 68.47 -98.18 -5.42
CA LYS A 58 68.04 -98.19 -6.83
C LYS A 58 66.74 -98.97 -7.04
N GLN A 59 66.58 -100.13 -6.41
CA GLN A 59 65.34 -100.91 -6.46
C GLN A 59 64.19 -100.15 -5.79
N ALA A 60 64.45 -99.48 -4.67
CA ALA A 60 63.48 -98.61 -3.99
C ALA A 60 62.99 -97.47 -4.89
N TYR A 61 63.91 -96.75 -5.55
CA TYR A 61 63.55 -95.68 -6.49
C TYR A 61 62.75 -96.17 -7.71
N THR A 62 63.05 -97.37 -8.22
CA THR A 62 62.36 -97.90 -9.41
C THR A 62 60.99 -98.50 -9.06
N MET A 63 60.82 -99.01 -7.84
CA MET A 63 59.58 -99.64 -7.38
C MET A 63 58.63 -98.69 -6.63
N THR A 64 59.10 -97.50 -6.26
CA THR A 64 58.28 -96.45 -5.65
C THR A 64 57.69 -95.57 -6.75
N GLY A 65 56.37 -95.43 -6.77
CA GLY A 65 55.68 -94.62 -7.78
C GLY A 65 56.02 -93.13 -7.69
N ASN A 66 55.63 -92.36 -8.71
CA ASN A 66 55.74 -90.92 -8.65
C ASN A 66 54.82 -90.34 -7.56
N ILE A 67 55.21 -89.20 -7.00
CA ILE A 67 54.30 -88.38 -6.19
C ILE A 67 53.13 -87.91 -7.06
N LYS A 68 51.95 -87.85 -6.45
CA LYS A 68 50.79 -87.22 -7.06
C LYS A 68 50.60 -85.84 -6.43
N VAL A 69 50.25 -84.88 -7.26
CA VAL A 69 50.04 -83.50 -6.83
C VAL A 69 48.64 -83.03 -7.15
N LYS A 70 48.15 -82.06 -6.39
CA LYS A 70 46.86 -81.43 -6.56
C LYS A 70 46.93 -79.96 -6.17
N SER A 71 46.41 -79.09 -7.02
CA SER A 71 46.26 -77.66 -6.74
C SER A 71 45.02 -77.38 -5.88
N ASP A 72 44.93 -76.15 -5.38
CA ASP A 72 43.67 -75.59 -4.90
C ASP A 72 42.62 -75.49 -6.01
N ARG A 73 41.37 -75.18 -5.64
CA ARG A 73 40.28 -75.01 -6.60
C ARG A 73 39.86 -73.57 -6.70
N ILE A 74 39.75 -73.04 -7.91
CA ILE A 74 39.13 -71.73 -8.17
C ILE A 74 38.18 -71.85 -9.35
N ILE A 75 36.94 -71.41 -9.16
CA ILE A 75 35.91 -71.25 -10.17
C ILE A 75 35.55 -69.77 -10.23
N TYR A 76 35.69 -69.17 -11.41
CA TYR A 76 35.35 -67.78 -11.70
C TYR A 76 34.24 -67.76 -12.75
N ASP A 77 33.09 -67.16 -12.44
CA ASP A 77 31.90 -67.12 -13.31
C ASP A 77 31.50 -68.47 -13.89
N GLY A 78 31.55 -69.50 -13.03
CA GLY A 78 31.22 -70.87 -13.39
C GLY A 78 32.31 -71.62 -14.16
N VAL A 79 33.42 -70.97 -14.53
CA VAL A 79 34.55 -71.60 -15.23
C VAL A 79 35.65 -71.95 -14.23
N THR A 80 36.11 -73.20 -14.25
CA THR A 80 37.28 -73.64 -13.44
C THR A 80 38.55 -72.96 -13.97
N VAL A 81 39.11 -72.07 -13.16
CA VAL A 81 40.39 -71.35 -13.41
C VAL A 81 41.56 -72.16 -12.86
N MET A 82 41.39 -72.77 -11.69
CA MET A 82 42.37 -73.65 -11.06
C MET A 82 41.69 -74.96 -10.70
N ASN A 83 42.22 -76.07 -11.23
CA ASN A 83 41.63 -77.39 -11.10
C ASN A 83 42.35 -78.20 -10.01
N ASP A 84 41.56 -78.82 -9.14
CA ASP A 84 41.99 -79.58 -7.99
C ASP A 84 41.99 -81.10 -8.26
N SER A 85 42.20 -81.49 -9.52
CA SER A 85 42.34 -82.89 -9.92
C SER A 85 43.70 -83.45 -9.51
N ILE A 86 43.72 -84.69 -9.03
CA ILE A 86 44.95 -85.38 -8.65
C ILE A 86 45.65 -85.87 -9.92
N VAL A 87 46.89 -85.42 -10.14
CA VAL A 87 47.70 -85.77 -11.32
C VAL A 87 49.11 -86.21 -10.90
N GLU A 88 49.82 -86.94 -11.76
CA GLU A 88 51.19 -87.36 -11.48
C GLU A 88 52.16 -86.20 -11.75
N THR A 89 53.08 -85.96 -10.80
CA THR A 89 54.23 -85.05 -10.87
C THR A 89 53.96 -83.54 -10.97
N GLU A 90 53.06 -83.06 -11.82
CA GLU A 90 52.83 -81.62 -12.06
C GLU A 90 51.35 -81.31 -12.25
N ALA A 91 50.84 -80.31 -11.51
CA ALA A 91 49.43 -79.90 -11.56
C ALA A 91 49.12 -79.12 -12.86
N PRO A 92 47.86 -79.12 -13.35
CA PRO A 92 47.52 -78.39 -14.58
C PRO A 92 47.78 -76.88 -14.45
N ASP A 93 48.20 -76.26 -15.56
CA ASP A 93 48.35 -74.80 -15.67
C ASP A 93 47.05 -74.05 -15.35
N ILE A 94 47.19 -72.84 -14.82
CA ILE A 94 46.07 -71.97 -14.48
C ILE A 94 45.42 -71.45 -15.77
N ASN A 95 44.10 -71.62 -15.89
CA ASN A 95 43.32 -71.06 -16.98
C ASN A 95 42.87 -69.62 -16.66
N LEU A 96 43.67 -68.64 -17.06
CA LEU A 96 43.36 -67.22 -16.86
C LEU A 96 42.39 -66.63 -17.90
N SER A 97 42.04 -67.38 -18.94
CA SER A 97 41.15 -66.87 -20.02
C SER A 97 39.78 -66.33 -19.55
N PRO A 98 39.15 -66.81 -18.46
CA PRO A 98 37.89 -66.26 -17.95
C PRO A 98 38.08 -64.94 -17.17
N ILE A 99 39.28 -64.69 -16.65
CA ILE A 99 39.59 -63.51 -15.83
C ILE A 99 40.09 -62.40 -16.75
N LYS A 100 39.17 -61.72 -17.43
CA LYS A 100 39.47 -60.57 -18.28
C LYS A 100 39.20 -59.26 -17.55
N GLN A 101 40.01 -58.25 -17.84
CA GLN A 101 39.70 -56.89 -17.45
C GLN A 101 38.35 -56.50 -18.07
N CYS A 102 37.45 -55.94 -17.26
CA CYS A 102 36.20 -55.40 -17.74
C CYS A 102 36.45 -53.98 -18.27
N ASP A 103 36.25 -53.78 -19.57
CA ASP A 103 36.41 -52.49 -20.24
C ASP A 103 35.05 -51.82 -20.54
N THR A 104 33.94 -52.42 -20.11
CA THR A 104 32.62 -51.84 -20.30
C THR A 104 32.35 -50.77 -19.25
N LEU A 105 31.80 -49.64 -19.71
CA LEU A 105 31.34 -48.59 -18.80
C LEU A 105 30.17 -49.14 -17.99
N THR A 106 30.28 -49.01 -16.67
CA THR A 106 29.18 -49.33 -15.74
C THR A 106 27.98 -48.45 -16.06
N ASN A 107 26.78 -49.04 -16.04
CA ASN A 107 25.54 -48.30 -16.31
C ASN A 107 25.43 -47.11 -15.35
N GLU A 108 25.03 -45.94 -15.87
CA GLU A 108 24.92 -44.72 -15.08
C GLU A 108 24.07 -44.93 -13.83
N ASN A 109 22.96 -45.68 -13.91
CA ASN A 109 22.03 -45.86 -12.80
C ASN A 109 22.55 -46.76 -11.67
N VAL A 110 23.74 -47.34 -11.79
CA VAL A 110 24.38 -48.11 -10.71
C VAL A 110 24.61 -47.24 -9.48
N LEU A 111 25.01 -45.97 -9.67
CA LEU A 111 25.39 -45.07 -8.57
C LEU A 111 24.38 -43.95 -8.32
N TYR A 112 23.25 -43.94 -9.03
CA TYR A 112 22.24 -42.89 -8.90
C TYR A 112 21.15 -43.30 -7.94
N LYS A 113 20.77 -42.37 -7.06
CA LYS A 113 19.60 -42.50 -6.21
C LYS A 113 18.63 -41.38 -6.54
N SER A 114 17.45 -41.73 -7.02
CA SER A 114 16.39 -40.78 -7.31
C SER A 114 15.70 -40.29 -6.03
N GLY A 115 14.88 -39.24 -6.15
CA GLY A 115 14.00 -38.77 -5.07
C GLY A 115 14.72 -38.18 -3.86
N GLN A 116 15.99 -37.77 -3.97
CA GLN A 116 16.64 -37.02 -2.89
C GLN A 116 15.97 -35.64 -2.75
N ILE A 117 15.66 -35.27 -1.51
CA ILE A 117 14.99 -34.02 -1.14
C ILE A 117 16.01 -33.13 -0.42
N ILE A 118 16.13 -31.89 -0.87
CA ILE A 118 16.86 -30.84 -0.16
C ILE A 118 15.87 -30.17 0.79
N GLU A 119 16.25 -30.02 2.06
CA GLU A 119 15.42 -29.35 3.06
C GLU A 119 15.10 -27.91 2.62
N ALA A 120 13.83 -27.51 2.74
CA ALA A 120 13.38 -26.20 2.27
C ALA A 120 14.07 -25.03 2.99
N THR A 121 14.55 -25.25 4.22
CA THR A 121 15.24 -24.27 5.06
C THR A 121 16.74 -24.22 4.82
N LYS A 122 17.27 -25.03 3.89
CA LYS A 122 18.70 -25.08 3.58
C LYS A 122 19.16 -23.74 2.99
N ASP A 123 20.34 -23.32 3.43
CA ASP A 123 20.92 -22.06 2.98
C ASP A 123 21.23 -22.02 1.49
N ASN A 124 21.08 -20.84 0.92
CA ASN A 124 21.56 -20.56 -0.42
C ASN A 124 23.09 -20.75 -0.43
N GLY A 125 23.62 -21.39 -1.46
CA GLY A 125 25.05 -21.64 -1.51
C GLY A 125 25.48 -22.63 -2.57
N ASP A 126 26.79 -22.77 -2.68
CA ASP A 126 27.45 -23.82 -3.44
C ASP A 126 27.92 -24.90 -2.46
N PHE A 127 27.40 -26.10 -2.62
CA PHE A 127 27.76 -27.26 -1.83
C PHE A 127 28.60 -28.21 -2.67
N GLY A 128 29.90 -28.24 -2.35
CA GLY A 128 30.86 -29.14 -2.98
C GLY A 128 30.47 -30.59 -2.77
N SER A 129 30.54 -31.38 -3.85
CA SER A 129 30.26 -32.81 -3.82
C SER A 129 31.55 -33.61 -3.85
N THR A 130 31.63 -34.66 -3.04
CA THR A 130 32.74 -35.61 -3.06
C THR A 130 32.22 -37.04 -3.00
N GLY A 131 33.02 -37.98 -3.51
CA GLY A 131 32.63 -39.38 -3.55
C GLY A 131 33.84 -40.29 -3.62
N SER A 132 33.71 -41.49 -3.06
CA SER A 132 34.71 -42.55 -3.15
C SER A 132 34.01 -43.88 -3.38
N ILE A 133 34.55 -44.70 -4.29
CA ILE A 133 34.13 -46.09 -4.51
C ILE A 133 35.08 -46.99 -3.74
N ARG A 134 34.53 -47.95 -2.99
CA ARG A 134 35.30 -48.95 -2.26
C ARG A 134 35.00 -50.34 -2.81
N TYR A 135 36.03 -51.04 -3.27
CA TYR A 135 35.97 -52.45 -3.64
C TYR A 135 36.48 -53.29 -2.48
N ARG A 136 35.73 -54.31 -2.10
CA ARG A 136 36.16 -55.30 -1.11
C ARG A 136 36.55 -56.59 -1.83
N CYS A 137 37.67 -57.17 -1.46
CA CYS A 137 38.05 -58.48 -1.98
C CYS A 137 37.02 -59.53 -1.55
N LEU A 138 36.63 -60.42 -2.47
CA LEU A 138 35.66 -61.49 -2.18
C LEU A 138 36.26 -62.62 -1.33
N THR A 139 37.60 -62.71 -1.27
CA THR A 139 38.32 -63.69 -0.44
C THR A 139 39.66 -63.13 0.04
N SER A 140 39.95 -63.32 1.33
CA SER A 140 41.26 -63.05 1.92
C SER A 140 42.16 -64.29 1.99
N ASP A 141 41.64 -65.47 1.68
CA ASP A 141 42.34 -66.74 1.92
C ASP A 141 43.45 -67.01 0.91
N VAL A 142 43.40 -66.35 -0.25
CA VAL A 142 44.32 -66.54 -1.38
C VAL A 142 45.04 -65.25 -1.83
N SER A 143 44.88 -64.14 -1.10
CA SER A 143 45.49 -62.84 -1.46
C SER A 143 46.29 -62.24 -0.30
N SER A 144 47.55 -61.86 -0.57
CA SER A 144 48.41 -61.10 0.35
C SER A 144 48.25 -59.57 0.26
N LYS A 145 47.41 -59.08 -0.67
CA LYS A 145 47.14 -57.64 -0.85
C LYS A 145 46.02 -57.16 0.07
N SER A 146 45.98 -55.86 0.31
CA SER A 146 44.90 -55.19 1.07
C SER A 146 43.51 -55.68 0.64
N ASN A 147 42.70 -56.10 1.60
CA ASN A 147 41.34 -56.62 1.39
C ASN A 147 40.34 -55.55 0.91
N THR A 148 40.76 -54.30 0.75
CA THR A 148 39.95 -53.20 0.25
C THR A 148 40.77 -52.26 -0.64
N LEU A 149 40.18 -51.86 -1.77
CA LEU A 149 40.68 -50.80 -2.66
C LEU A 149 39.69 -49.63 -2.60
N SER A 150 40.20 -48.40 -2.54
CA SER A 150 39.37 -47.19 -2.48
C SER A 150 39.84 -46.20 -3.53
N TYR A 151 38.92 -45.74 -4.36
CA TYR A 151 39.20 -44.80 -5.45
C TYR A 151 38.30 -43.56 -5.30
N PRO A 152 38.84 -42.34 -5.43
CA PRO A 152 38.03 -41.14 -5.48
C PRO A 152 37.24 -41.08 -6.79
N ILE A 153 36.00 -40.59 -6.74
CA ILE A 153 35.24 -40.25 -7.94
C ILE A 153 35.58 -38.81 -8.31
N SER A 154 36.13 -38.61 -9.50
CA SER A 154 36.46 -37.28 -10.03
C SER A 154 35.30 -36.71 -10.87
N GLY A 155 35.24 -35.39 -11.00
CA GLY A 155 34.26 -34.72 -11.87
C GLY A 155 32.82 -34.71 -11.34
N ILE A 156 32.63 -34.79 -10.02
CA ILE A 156 31.28 -34.68 -9.41
C ILE A 156 30.85 -33.22 -9.42
N ASN A 157 29.66 -32.95 -9.94
CA ASN A 157 29.08 -31.61 -9.94
C ASN A 157 28.75 -31.14 -8.52
N ASN A 158 28.92 -29.83 -8.29
CA ASN A 158 28.42 -29.18 -7.08
C ASN A 158 26.90 -29.10 -7.07
N VAL A 159 26.33 -29.01 -5.87
CA VAL A 159 24.90 -28.73 -5.67
C VAL A 159 24.73 -27.24 -5.37
N ILE A 160 24.09 -26.52 -6.27
CA ILE A 160 23.76 -25.11 -6.08
C ILE A 160 22.34 -25.01 -5.52
N ILE A 161 22.20 -24.36 -4.36
CA ILE A 161 20.92 -24.13 -3.71
C ILE A 161 20.61 -22.64 -3.77
N HIS A 162 19.39 -22.31 -4.20
CA HIS A 162 18.84 -20.97 -4.15
C HIS A 162 17.32 -21.04 -4.04
N THR A 163 16.74 -20.26 -3.12
CA THR A 163 15.30 -20.20 -2.89
C THR A 163 14.76 -18.87 -3.46
N PRO A 164 14.04 -18.90 -4.59
CA PRO A 164 13.55 -17.69 -5.22
C PRO A 164 12.31 -17.11 -4.55
N VAL A 165 12.29 -15.78 -4.41
CA VAL A 165 11.13 -14.97 -4.06
C VAL A 165 11.05 -13.74 -4.97
N LEU A 166 9.82 -13.25 -5.17
CA LEU A 166 9.49 -12.08 -5.99
C LEU A 166 8.45 -11.24 -5.24
N CYS A 167 8.61 -9.93 -5.23
CA CYS A 167 7.75 -8.96 -4.55
C CYS A 167 7.29 -7.90 -5.56
N ASP A 168 6.06 -8.05 -6.06
CA ASP A 168 5.42 -7.14 -6.99
C ASP A 168 4.08 -6.64 -6.39
N PRO A 169 4.07 -5.48 -5.70
CA PRO A 169 2.89 -4.96 -5.04
C PRO A 169 1.88 -4.43 -6.07
N ILE A 170 0.62 -4.78 -5.87
CA ILE A 170 -0.52 -4.33 -6.65
C ILE A 170 -1.44 -3.59 -5.69
N ILE A 171 -1.67 -2.31 -5.99
CA ILE A 171 -2.49 -1.41 -5.18
C ILE A 171 -3.60 -0.86 -6.07
N GLU A 172 -4.84 -0.94 -5.60
CA GLU A 172 -6.01 -0.44 -6.32
C GLU A 172 -6.81 0.52 -5.42
N SER A 173 -7.21 1.66 -5.98
CA SER A 173 -8.02 2.69 -5.31
C SER A 173 -8.80 3.51 -6.35
N ASP A 174 -9.98 4.03 -6.02
CA ASP A 174 -10.78 4.91 -6.87
C ASP A 174 -10.97 6.33 -6.30
N ASN A 175 -10.13 6.71 -5.35
CA ASN A 175 -10.21 7.95 -4.59
C ASN A 175 -9.96 9.22 -5.41
N ASN A 176 -9.42 9.11 -6.63
CA ASN A 176 -9.15 10.24 -7.53
C ASN A 176 -10.34 11.19 -7.65
N LYS A 177 -11.57 10.66 -7.72
CA LYS A 177 -12.81 11.46 -7.83
C LYS A 177 -13.05 12.42 -6.65
N TYR A 178 -12.32 12.28 -5.54
CA TYR A 178 -12.40 13.12 -4.35
C TYR A 178 -11.17 14.03 -4.14
N VAL A 179 -10.13 13.89 -4.96
CA VAL A 179 -8.87 14.66 -4.82
C VAL A 179 -9.07 16.12 -5.22
N GLN A 180 -8.76 17.04 -4.31
CA GLN A 180 -8.89 18.49 -4.52
C GLN A 180 -7.55 19.23 -4.50
N LEU A 181 -6.43 18.50 -4.40
CA LEU A 181 -5.09 19.06 -4.46
C LEU A 181 -4.91 19.89 -5.74
N ILE A 182 -4.28 21.05 -5.60
CA ILE A 182 -3.91 21.90 -6.73
C ILE A 182 -2.74 21.27 -7.51
N ASN A 183 -1.76 20.70 -6.79
CA ASN A 183 -0.55 20.09 -7.36
C ASN A 183 -0.35 18.64 -6.88
N PRO A 184 -1.18 17.67 -7.30
CA PRO A 184 -1.06 16.28 -6.88
C PRO A 184 0.14 15.56 -7.51
N ASN A 185 0.76 14.67 -6.75
CA ASN A 185 1.76 13.71 -7.22
C ASN A 185 1.09 12.57 -8.01
N LYS A 186 1.12 12.71 -9.34
CA LYS A 186 0.50 11.75 -10.27
C LYS A 186 1.05 10.32 -10.22
N SER A 187 2.21 10.10 -9.59
CA SER A 187 2.81 8.77 -9.42
C SER A 187 2.42 8.10 -8.11
N ALA A 188 1.72 8.81 -7.22
CA ALA A 188 1.27 8.30 -5.93
C ALA A 188 -0.19 7.84 -5.97
N VAL A 189 -0.48 6.81 -5.18
CA VAL A 189 -1.85 6.39 -4.86
C VAL A 189 -2.49 7.47 -4.00
N GLN A 190 -3.58 8.05 -4.49
CA GLN A 190 -4.26 9.17 -3.83
C GLN A 190 -5.19 8.65 -2.74
N LEU A 191 -5.11 9.23 -1.54
CA LEU A 191 -5.98 8.90 -0.40
C LEU A 191 -6.53 10.21 0.19
N VAL A 192 -7.86 10.34 0.29
CA VAL A 192 -8.50 11.58 0.79
C VAL A 192 -9.04 11.34 2.20
N LEU A 193 -8.53 12.09 3.17
CA LEU A 193 -8.96 11.98 4.56
C LEU A 193 -10.46 12.31 4.68
N ASP A 194 -11.21 11.37 5.25
CA ASP A 194 -12.60 11.59 5.60
C ASP A 194 -13.11 10.61 6.66
N GLN A 195 -14.21 10.97 7.32
CA GLN A 195 -14.94 10.07 8.22
C GLN A 195 -15.57 8.88 7.49
N GLN A 196 -15.87 8.99 6.18
CA GLN A 196 -16.29 7.86 5.36
C GLN A 196 -15.06 7.09 4.87
N PRO A 197 -14.89 5.82 5.26
CA PRO A 197 -13.74 5.02 4.85
C PRO A 197 -13.55 4.93 3.33
N ALA A 198 -14.64 4.97 2.56
CA ALA A 198 -14.67 4.84 1.10
C ALA A 198 -13.95 5.97 0.31
N LEU A 199 -13.44 7.00 0.98
CA LEU A 199 -12.68 8.09 0.34
C LEU A 199 -11.16 7.93 0.51
N SER A 200 -10.75 7.03 1.41
CA SER A 200 -9.35 6.75 1.74
C SER A 200 -9.04 5.26 1.68
N ASP A 201 -9.99 4.44 1.20
CA ASP A 201 -9.76 3.01 1.11
C ASP A 201 -8.96 2.64 -0.13
N PHE A 202 -8.28 1.51 -0.01
CA PHE A 202 -7.48 0.94 -1.07
C PHE A 202 -7.27 -0.54 -0.78
N THR A 203 -6.98 -1.29 -1.83
CA THR A 203 -6.65 -2.71 -1.70
C THR A 203 -5.19 -2.95 -2.02
N VAL A 204 -4.62 -3.94 -1.36
CA VAL A 204 -3.21 -4.33 -1.50
C VAL A 204 -3.11 -5.83 -1.68
N ARG A 205 -2.33 -6.25 -2.67
CA ARG A 205 -1.90 -7.64 -2.85
C ARG A 205 -0.45 -7.64 -3.34
N ILE A 206 0.34 -8.61 -2.91
CA ILE A 206 1.68 -8.84 -3.49
C ILE A 206 1.57 -9.99 -4.50
N SER A 207 1.84 -9.71 -5.77
CA SER A 207 2.09 -10.73 -6.79
C SER A 207 3.48 -11.34 -6.56
N ASN A 208 3.54 -12.66 -6.62
CA ASN A 208 4.79 -13.41 -6.62
C ASN A 208 5.02 -14.07 -8.00
N THR A 209 4.30 -13.61 -9.03
CA THR A 209 4.37 -14.12 -10.39
C THR A 209 5.07 -13.13 -11.29
N GLY A 210 6.14 -13.56 -11.97
CA GLY A 210 6.91 -12.70 -12.85
C GLY A 210 8.18 -13.40 -13.31
N LEU A 211 9.07 -12.68 -14.01
CA LEU A 211 10.38 -13.20 -14.40
C LEU A 211 11.37 -13.05 -13.25
N HIS A 212 11.91 -14.16 -12.72
CA HIS A 212 13.01 -14.10 -11.73
C HIS A 212 14.37 -14.02 -12.41
N SER A 213 14.81 -15.08 -13.08
CA SER A 213 16.08 -15.14 -13.82
C SER A 213 16.03 -16.15 -14.98
N TYR A 214 17.05 -16.16 -15.85
CA TYR A 214 17.18 -17.12 -16.94
C TYR A 214 17.82 -18.46 -16.51
N MET A 215 18.02 -18.69 -15.22
CA MET A 215 18.48 -19.97 -14.71
C MET A 215 17.40 -21.04 -14.89
N GLN A 216 17.81 -22.27 -15.19
CA GLN A 216 16.88 -23.37 -15.38
C GLN A 216 15.96 -23.55 -14.17
N GLY A 217 14.64 -23.51 -14.41
CA GLY A 217 13.61 -23.61 -13.36
C GLY A 217 13.14 -22.28 -12.76
N TYR A 218 13.78 -21.16 -13.08
CA TYR A 218 13.38 -19.85 -12.57
C TYR A 218 12.40 -19.19 -13.54
N PHE A 219 12.87 -18.63 -14.65
CA PHE A 219 12.06 -18.03 -15.73
C PHE A 219 10.84 -17.23 -15.22
N THR A 220 9.77 -17.15 -16.03
CA THR A 220 8.51 -16.52 -15.64
C THR A 220 7.56 -17.55 -15.05
N ARG A 221 7.22 -17.41 -13.76
CA ARG A 221 6.26 -18.29 -13.06
C ARG A 221 5.79 -17.70 -11.73
N ASP A 222 4.86 -18.40 -11.08
CA ASP A 222 4.44 -18.14 -9.69
C ASP A 222 5.49 -18.69 -8.71
N PHE A 223 6.22 -17.80 -8.03
CA PHE A 223 7.22 -18.13 -7.01
C PHE A 223 6.63 -18.33 -5.61
N SER A 224 5.33 -18.12 -5.42
CA SER A 224 4.65 -18.57 -4.20
C SER A 224 4.46 -20.08 -4.16
N LYS A 225 4.78 -20.80 -5.25
CA LYS A 225 4.62 -22.25 -5.39
C LYS A 225 5.94 -22.93 -5.75
N SER A 226 6.17 -24.11 -5.19
CA SER A 226 7.36 -24.90 -5.51
C SER A 226 7.22 -25.59 -6.87
N LEU A 227 8.34 -25.76 -7.59
CA LEU A 227 8.37 -26.44 -8.89
C LEU A 227 7.97 -27.93 -8.81
N ARG A 228 8.31 -28.60 -7.71
CA ARG A 228 8.07 -30.05 -7.54
C ARG A 228 6.68 -30.34 -6.97
N ASP A 229 6.20 -29.48 -6.08
CA ASP A 229 4.92 -29.62 -5.40
C ASP A 229 4.26 -28.24 -5.26
N PRO A 230 3.26 -27.91 -6.10
CA PRO A 230 2.59 -26.62 -6.05
C PRO A 230 1.83 -26.33 -4.76
N SER A 231 1.62 -27.33 -3.88
CA SER A 231 1.02 -27.14 -2.54
C SER A 231 2.03 -26.60 -1.52
N ARG A 232 3.33 -26.62 -1.83
CA ARG A 232 4.41 -26.09 -1.01
C ARG A 232 4.85 -24.73 -1.54
N SER A 233 5.24 -23.82 -0.65
CA SER A 233 5.69 -22.48 -1.00
C SER A 233 7.20 -22.30 -0.83
N TYR A 234 7.80 -21.46 -1.69
CA TYR A 234 9.14 -20.91 -1.44
C TYR A 234 9.11 -19.73 -0.45
N ILE A 235 7.93 -19.25 -0.07
CA ILE A 235 7.72 -18.14 0.86
C ILE A 235 7.55 -18.72 2.27
N SER A 236 8.18 -18.06 3.26
CA SER A 236 8.05 -18.40 4.66
C SER A 236 6.61 -18.18 5.17
N GLY A 237 6.17 -18.96 6.15
CA GLY A 237 4.87 -18.79 6.81
C GLY A 237 4.98 -18.02 8.14
N LYS A 238 3.96 -17.23 8.49
CA LYS A 238 3.78 -16.57 9.78
C LYS A 238 2.28 -16.45 10.06
N ASN A 239 1.83 -16.92 11.23
CA ASN A 239 0.41 -16.91 11.61
C ASN A 239 -0.51 -17.48 10.51
N GLU A 240 -0.15 -18.65 9.97
CA GLU A 240 -0.87 -19.35 8.89
C GLU A 240 -0.87 -18.65 7.51
N LEU A 241 -0.33 -17.43 7.41
CA LEU A 241 -0.19 -16.67 6.17
C LEU A 241 1.23 -16.79 5.61
N LEU A 242 1.36 -16.70 4.28
CA LEU A 242 2.66 -16.52 3.65
C LEU A 242 3.18 -15.10 3.93
N ARG A 243 4.48 -14.96 4.17
CA ARG A 243 5.18 -13.71 4.49
C ARG A 243 5.37 -12.80 3.27
N ASN A 244 4.26 -12.46 2.65
CA ASN A 244 4.05 -11.24 1.89
C ASN A 244 3.63 -10.17 2.89
N GLU A 245 4.47 -9.17 3.06
CA GLU A 245 4.34 -8.18 4.13
C GLU A 245 4.40 -6.78 3.57
N VAL A 246 3.60 -5.88 4.14
CA VAL A 246 3.59 -4.43 3.85
C VAL A 246 3.81 -3.66 5.14
N LYS A 247 4.47 -2.51 5.05
CA LYS A 247 4.66 -1.56 6.14
C LYS A 247 4.34 -0.15 5.64
N PHE A 248 3.28 0.43 6.18
CA PHE A 248 2.89 1.81 5.88
C PHE A 248 3.59 2.78 6.83
N PRO A 249 4.11 3.93 6.34
CA PRO A 249 4.65 4.99 7.19
C PRO A 249 3.56 5.91 7.77
N PHE A 250 2.30 5.46 7.74
CA PHE A 250 1.13 6.11 8.31
C PHE A 250 0.22 5.04 8.92
N ASP A 251 -0.62 5.45 9.85
CA ASP A 251 -1.57 4.54 10.51
C ASP A 251 -2.66 4.11 9.53
N VAL A 252 -3.14 2.88 9.69
CA VAL A 252 -4.22 2.32 8.85
C VAL A 252 -5.20 1.51 9.70
N TYR A 253 -6.42 1.38 9.21
CA TYR A 253 -7.29 0.27 9.57
C TYR A 253 -7.22 -0.81 8.49
N ILE A 254 -7.23 -2.07 8.90
CA ILE A 254 -7.47 -3.21 7.99
C ILE A 254 -8.93 -3.65 8.08
N ASP A 255 -9.58 -3.74 6.92
CA ASP A 255 -10.95 -4.24 6.79
C ASP A 255 -10.97 -5.77 6.92
N ILE A 256 -11.45 -6.26 8.06
CA ILE A 256 -11.45 -7.68 8.37
C ILE A 256 -12.62 -8.35 7.66
N GLY A 257 -12.29 -9.14 6.64
CA GLY A 257 -13.27 -9.85 5.81
C GLY A 257 -13.68 -9.11 4.54
N MET A 258 -13.15 -7.90 4.30
CA MET A 258 -13.46 -7.05 3.14
C MET A 258 -14.96 -6.78 3.03
N ASP A 259 -15.62 -6.56 4.16
CA ASP A 259 -17.09 -6.42 4.23
C ASP A 259 -17.55 -4.96 4.37
N GLY A 260 -16.61 -4.02 4.49
CA GLY A 260 -16.87 -2.60 4.59
C GLY A 260 -17.42 -2.16 5.96
N LYS A 261 -17.34 -2.99 7.01
CA LYS A 261 -17.85 -2.67 8.34
C LYS A 261 -16.72 -2.39 9.33
N ALA A 262 -16.63 -1.13 9.76
CA ALA A 262 -15.63 -0.70 10.73
C ALA A 262 -15.72 -1.40 12.12
N GLU A 263 -16.82 -2.06 12.45
CA GLU A 263 -17.09 -2.61 13.79
C GLU A 263 -16.05 -3.66 14.23
N ASN A 264 -15.53 -4.46 13.29
CA ASN A 264 -14.54 -5.52 13.52
C ASN A 264 -13.16 -5.19 12.95
N ASP A 265 -12.95 -3.97 12.47
CA ASP A 265 -11.72 -3.57 11.79
C ASP A 265 -10.60 -3.26 12.80
N GLU A 266 -9.38 -3.65 12.41
CA GLU A 266 -8.22 -3.60 13.27
C GLU A 266 -7.36 -2.38 12.96
N TYR A 267 -7.09 -1.59 14.00
CA TYR A 267 -6.14 -0.48 13.93
C TYR A 267 -4.70 -1.02 13.90
N ILE A 268 -3.90 -0.49 12.99
CA ILE A 268 -2.48 -0.80 12.83
C ILE A 268 -1.70 0.51 12.78
N LYS A 269 -0.81 0.67 13.75
CA LYS A 269 0.13 1.79 13.81
C LYS A 269 1.08 1.79 12.61
N SER A 270 1.41 2.99 12.15
CA SER A 270 2.54 3.28 11.28
C SER A 270 3.81 2.49 11.65
N ASP A 271 4.62 2.22 10.63
CA ASP A 271 5.89 1.48 10.71
C ASP A 271 5.80 0.04 11.24
N THR A 272 4.60 -0.55 11.21
CA THR A 272 4.37 -1.95 11.58
C THR A 272 4.31 -2.86 10.35
N TRP A 273 5.05 -3.99 10.38
CA TRP A 273 4.97 -5.01 9.32
C TRP A 273 3.69 -5.84 9.44
N ILE A 274 2.84 -5.77 8.40
CA ILE A 274 1.56 -6.46 8.27
C ILE A 274 1.71 -7.65 7.33
N THR A 275 1.42 -8.86 7.79
CA THR A 275 1.44 -10.06 6.93
C THR A 275 0.08 -10.24 6.26
N ILE A 276 0.01 -10.07 4.93
CA ILE A 276 -1.25 -10.11 4.15
C ILE A 276 -1.44 -11.41 3.35
N GLY A 277 -0.44 -12.28 3.31
CA GLY A 277 -0.54 -13.55 2.58
C GLY A 277 -0.66 -13.36 1.07
N LYS A 278 -1.46 -14.21 0.42
CA LYS A 278 -1.70 -14.16 -1.04
C LYS A 278 -3.00 -13.46 -1.42
N SER A 279 -3.92 -13.34 -0.47
CA SER A 279 -5.19 -12.67 -0.65
C SER A 279 -4.98 -11.17 -0.81
N THR A 280 -5.94 -10.53 -1.46
CA THR A 280 -6.08 -9.08 -1.39
C THR A 280 -6.54 -8.70 0.02
N ALA A 281 -5.94 -7.66 0.60
CA ALA A 281 -6.38 -7.04 1.84
C ALA A 281 -6.86 -5.61 1.54
N ARG A 282 -7.91 -5.15 2.21
CA ARG A 282 -8.42 -3.78 2.11
C ARG A 282 -8.02 -2.98 3.34
N PHE A 283 -7.58 -1.75 3.12
CA PHE A 283 -7.17 -0.80 4.15
C PHE A 283 -7.88 0.53 3.95
N TYR A 284 -7.95 1.35 5.00
CA TYR A 284 -8.39 2.74 4.93
C TYR A 284 -7.73 3.58 6.02
N LEU A 285 -7.78 4.91 5.88
CA LEU A 285 -7.08 5.81 6.79
C LEU A 285 -7.94 6.25 7.98
N PRO A 286 -7.38 6.32 9.20
CA PRO A 286 -7.90 7.21 10.22
C PRO A 286 -7.67 8.69 9.85
N MET A 287 -8.55 9.58 10.28
CA MET A 287 -8.46 11.02 9.96
C MET A 287 -7.31 11.75 10.66
N TRP A 288 -6.67 11.12 11.66
CA TRP A 288 -5.51 11.70 12.34
C TRP A 288 -4.18 11.46 11.63
N VAL A 289 -4.18 10.70 10.54
CA VAL A 289 -3.03 10.65 9.62
C VAL A 289 -2.78 12.06 9.10
N GLU A 290 -1.51 12.49 9.14
CA GLU A 290 -1.12 13.78 8.60
C GLU A 290 -1.15 13.77 7.06
N GLU A 291 -1.38 14.93 6.46
CA GLU A 291 -1.32 15.07 5.01
C GLU A 291 0.14 15.04 4.54
N GLY A 292 0.38 14.46 3.37
CA GLY A 292 1.73 14.37 2.80
C GLY A 292 1.92 13.23 1.81
N THR A 293 3.13 13.15 1.26
CA THR A 293 3.56 12.02 0.42
C THR A 293 4.36 11.03 1.25
N TYR A 294 4.04 9.75 1.08
CA TYR A 294 4.52 8.64 1.88
C TYR A 294 5.03 7.51 0.99
N THR A 295 6.07 6.80 1.43
CA THR A 295 6.60 5.63 0.74
C THR A 295 6.38 4.39 1.60
N ALA A 296 5.46 3.51 1.18
CA ALA A 296 5.25 2.22 1.82
C ALA A 296 6.29 1.20 1.37
N GLU A 297 6.69 0.33 2.29
CA GLU A 297 7.63 -0.76 2.03
C GLU A 297 6.90 -2.10 1.91
N PHE A 298 7.31 -2.90 0.95
CA PHE A 298 6.79 -4.24 0.71
C PHE A 298 7.93 -5.25 0.76
N ARG A 299 7.64 -6.46 1.23
CA ARG A 299 8.59 -7.56 1.11
C ARG A 299 7.94 -8.92 0.98
N THR A 300 8.66 -9.82 0.34
CA THR A 300 8.39 -11.26 0.31
C THR A 300 9.58 -12.02 0.87
N VAL A 301 9.35 -12.83 1.90
CA VAL A 301 10.41 -13.51 2.66
C VAL A 301 10.52 -14.98 2.27
N ALA A 302 11.71 -15.43 1.86
CA ALA A 302 11.95 -16.82 1.49
C ALA A 302 11.84 -17.78 2.69
N VAL A 303 11.44 -19.03 2.45
CA VAL A 303 11.27 -20.07 3.47
C VAL A 303 12.58 -20.44 4.17
N ASN A 304 13.73 -20.26 3.52
CA ASN A 304 15.06 -20.44 4.11
C ASN A 304 15.64 -19.17 4.77
N CYS A 305 14.86 -18.09 4.89
CA CYS A 305 15.24 -16.88 5.62
C CYS A 305 15.12 -17.11 7.15
N ILE A 306 15.94 -18.01 7.69
CA ILE A 306 15.91 -18.40 9.12
C ILE A 306 17.27 -18.14 9.76
N GLY A 307 17.25 -17.45 10.91
CA GLY A 307 18.44 -17.15 11.70
C GLY A 307 19.33 -16.07 11.08
N THR A 308 20.63 -16.17 11.35
CA THR A 308 21.65 -15.23 10.88
C THR A 308 22.43 -15.79 9.69
N VAL A 309 23.05 -14.89 8.94
CA VAL A 309 24.01 -15.25 7.88
C VAL A 309 25.15 -16.06 8.50
N ASN A 310 25.52 -17.17 7.86
CA ASN A 310 26.56 -18.05 8.40
C ASN A 310 27.87 -17.28 8.66
N GLY A 311 28.40 -17.40 9.87
CA GLY A 311 29.62 -16.71 10.31
C GLY A 311 29.44 -15.23 10.66
N MET A 312 28.22 -14.70 10.70
CA MET A 312 27.93 -13.31 11.06
C MET A 312 26.74 -13.22 12.03
N ASP A 313 26.74 -12.21 12.91
CA ASP A 313 25.57 -11.84 13.71
C ASP A 313 24.65 -10.86 12.95
N LEU A 314 24.30 -11.25 11.72
CA LEU A 314 23.44 -10.48 10.83
C LEU A 314 22.21 -11.30 10.45
N SER A 315 21.02 -10.85 10.81
CA SER A 315 19.76 -11.53 10.43
C SER A 315 19.64 -11.64 8.91
N LYS A 316 19.30 -12.83 8.40
CA LYS A 316 19.02 -13.04 6.97
C LYS A 316 17.88 -12.17 6.44
N LEU A 317 17.01 -11.69 7.32
CA LEU A 317 15.92 -10.78 6.97
C LEU A 317 16.43 -9.42 6.43
N ARG A 318 17.70 -9.08 6.71
CA ARG A 318 18.38 -7.87 6.17
C ARG A 318 19.08 -8.12 4.83
N MET A 319 19.06 -9.35 4.32
CA MET A 319 19.66 -9.70 3.04
C MET A 319 18.60 -9.56 1.94
N THR A 320 18.42 -8.33 1.48
CA THR A 320 17.31 -7.92 0.61
C THR A 320 17.78 -7.57 -0.79
N GLU A 321 16.89 -7.72 -1.76
CA GLU A 321 17.06 -7.25 -3.14
C GLU A 321 15.74 -6.69 -3.67
N GLU A 322 15.81 -5.64 -4.48
CA GLU A 322 14.63 -5.01 -5.06
C GLU A 322 13.96 -5.95 -6.10
N GLU A 323 12.63 -6.00 -6.06
CA GLU A 323 11.72 -6.84 -6.85
C GLU A 323 11.87 -8.36 -6.68
N LYS A 324 13.09 -8.89 -6.59
CA LYS A 324 13.40 -10.32 -6.60
C LYS A 324 14.81 -10.58 -6.12
N ASN A 325 15.02 -11.71 -5.42
CA ASN A 325 16.35 -12.07 -4.91
C ASN A 325 17.20 -12.82 -5.96
N THR A 326 17.74 -12.15 -6.97
CA THR A 326 18.57 -12.84 -7.98
C THR A 326 20.00 -13.13 -7.51
N ASP A 327 20.55 -12.32 -6.59
CA ASP A 327 21.79 -12.67 -5.89
C ASP A 327 21.48 -13.72 -4.81
N ARG A 328 22.21 -14.84 -4.85
CA ARG A 328 22.05 -15.95 -3.90
C ARG A 328 22.32 -15.54 -2.45
N LYS A 329 23.01 -14.43 -2.20
CA LYS A 329 23.19 -13.88 -0.85
C LYS A 329 21.89 -13.36 -0.24
N ASN A 330 20.90 -13.03 -1.07
CA ASN A 330 19.64 -12.41 -0.65
C ASN A 330 18.53 -13.44 -0.41
N TYR A 331 17.74 -13.20 0.63
CA TYR A 331 16.67 -14.07 1.12
C TYR A 331 15.30 -13.38 1.08
N VAL A 332 15.26 -12.09 0.79
CA VAL A 332 14.06 -11.27 0.81
C VAL A 332 14.01 -10.43 -0.46
N ALA A 333 12.86 -10.45 -1.15
CA ALA A 333 12.57 -9.51 -2.22
C ALA A 333 11.81 -8.31 -1.64
N THR A 334 12.17 -7.08 -2.00
CA THR A 334 11.56 -5.85 -1.50
C THR A 334 11.02 -4.99 -2.62
N ASN A 335 10.01 -4.16 -2.34
CA ASN A 335 9.52 -3.16 -3.29
C ASN A 335 8.94 -1.96 -2.52
N THR A 336 8.62 -0.87 -3.20
CA THR A 336 8.01 0.32 -2.59
C THR A 336 6.86 0.86 -3.42
N ALA A 337 5.94 1.58 -2.79
CA ALA A 337 4.90 2.34 -3.49
C ALA A 337 4.67 3.68 -2.80
N GLN A 338 4.38 4.72 -3.60
CA GLN A 338 4.07 6.05 -3.08
C GLN A 338 2.57 6.22 -2.86
N PHE A 339 2.22 6.88 -1.75
CA PHE A 339 0.87 7.30 -1.40
C PHE A 339 0.88 8.80 -1.15
N GLU A 340 -0.17 9.51 -1.53
CA GLU A 340 -0.36 10.92 -1.23
C GLU A 340 -1.67 11.08 -0.47
N VAL A 341 -1.57 11.56 0.76
CA VAL A 341 -2.70 11.78 1.67
C VAL A 341 -3.05 13.26 1.63
N SER A 342 -4.32 13.57 1.33
CA SER A 342 -4.82 14.94 1.29
C SER A 342 -6.11 15.12 2.09
N GLY A 343 -6.33 16.34 2.54
CA GLY A 343 -7.61 16.80 3.07
C GLY A 343 -8.61 17.12 1.97
N ARG A 344 -9.71 17.77 2.37
CA ARG A 344 -10.77 18.24 1.46
C ARG A 344 -11.45 19.50 1.98
N ILE A 345 -12.05 20.28 1.09
CA ILE A 345 -12.92 21.43 1.36
C ILE A 345 -14.29 21.20 0.70
N TYR A 346 -15.39 21.47 1.41
CA TYR A 346 -16.77 21.19 0.96
C TYR A 346 -17.81 21.97 1.78
N GLY A 347 -19.10 21.78 1.49
CA GLY A 347 -20.22 22.22 2.33
C GLY A 347 -20.51 23.72 2.29
N LEU A 348 -20.14 24.43 1.21
CA LEU A 348 -20.39 25.87 1.09
C LEU A 348 -21.89 26.17 1.20
N THR A 349 -22.26 26.95 2.21
CA THR A 349 -23.66 27.22 2.58
C THR A 349 -23.83 28.65 3.09
N ILE A 350 -24.79 29.39 2.56
CA ILE A 350 -25.27 30.65 3.16
C ILE A 350 -26.23 30.32 4.30
N TYR A 351 -25.93 30.81 5.49
CA TYR A 351 -26.74 30.58 6.69
C TYR A 351 -27.42 31.85 7.23
N ASP A 352 -27.14 33.03 6.65
CA ASP A 352 -27.81 34.28 7.03
C ASP A 352 -27.71 35.37 5.97
N LEU A 353 -28.67 36.29 5.97
CA LEU A 353 -28.75 37.49 5.13
C LEU A 353 -29.27 38.67 5.96
N THR A 354 -28.64 39.84 5.90
CA THR A 354 -29.01 40.99 6.77
C THR A 354 -30.14 41.88 6.24
N ASP A 355 -30.89 41.43 5.24
CA ASP A 355 -32.05 42.15 4.71
C ASP A 355 -33.26 41.94 5.65
N TYR A 356 -33.20 42.61 6.79
CA TYR A 356 -34.17 42.51 7.88
C TYR A 356 -35.22 43.63 7.83
N PRO A 357 -36.48 43.31 8.18
CA PRO A 357 -36.95 42.06 8.81
C PRO A 357 -37.30 40.92 7.83
N ILE A 358 -37.18 41.14 6.51
CA ILE A 358 -37.68 40.21 5.48
C ILE A 358 -37.10 38.81 5.65
N TRP A 359 -35.79 38.70 5.87
CA TRP A 359 -35.08 37.42 5.98
C TRP A 359 -34.91 36.92 7.42
N GLU A 360 -35.26 37.72 8.42
CA GLU A 360 -34.94 37.43 9.82
C GLU A 360 -35.53 36.08 10.25
N GLU A 361 -36.84 35.87 10.01
CA GLU A 361 -37.51 34.63 10.37
C GLU A 361 -37.06 33.41 9.55
N VAL A 362 -36.30 33.57 8.48
CA VAL A 362 -35.76 32.44 7.70
C VAL A 362 -34.62 31.76 8.47
N PHE A 363 -33.78 32.58 9.10
CA PHE A 363 -32.51 32.14 9.72
C PHE A 363 -32.53 32.20 11.25
N ARG A 364 -33.18 33.23 11.82
CA ARG A 364 -33.13 33.55 13.25
C ARG A 364 -34.42 33.23 13.98
N ILE A 365 -34.28 32.98 15.28
CA ILE A 365 -35.40 32.80 16.19
C ILE A 365 -36.12 34.15 16.34
N PRO A 366 -37.45 34.22 16.20
CA PRO A 366 -38.18 35.48 16.31
C PRO A 366 -37.87 36.22 17.62
N ASN A 367 -37.57 37.51 17.52
CA ASN A 367 -37.16 38.38 18.64
C ASN A 367 -35.85 37.95 19.35
N SER A 368 -34.93 37.29 18.64
CA SER A 368 -33.64 36.87 19.15
C SER A 368 -32.56 36.95 18.07
N SER A 369 -31.32 37.24 18.46
CA SER A 369 -30.14 37.13 17.59
C SER A 369 -29.69 35.68 17.39
N GLU A 370 -30.31 34.70 18.04
CA GLU A 370 -29.96 33.29 17.89
C GLU A 370 -30.42 32.69 16.54
N PHE A 371 -29.63 31.77 16.01
CA PHE A 371 -29.91 31.08 14.76
C PHE A 371 -30.73 29.81 14.98
N LYS A 372 -31.78 29.61 14.17
CA LYS A 372 -32.60 28.39 14.22
C LYS A 372 -31.77 27.13 13.91
N LYS A 373 -30.81 27.24 12.98
CA LYS A 373 -29.92 26.13 12.59
C LYS A 373 -29.08 25.58 13.76
N SER A 374 -28.83 26.38 14.78
CA SER A 374 -28.13 25.94 16.00
C SER A 374 -28.98 25.04 16.92
N TYR A 375 -30.30 24.93 16.66
CA TYR A 375 -31.23 24.14 17.47
C TYR A 375 -32.09 23.22 16.60
N PRO A 376 -31.48 22.24 15.88
CA PRO A 376 -32.18 21.41 14.90
C PRO A 376 -33.32 20.57 15.49
N ASP A 377 -33.28 20.22 16.78
CA ASP A 377 -34.35 19.50 17.48
C ASP A 377 -35.62 20.35 17.68
N LYS A 378 -35.45 21.67 17.82
CA LYS A 378 -36.55 22.63 18.01
C LYS A 378 -37.02 23.21 16.68
N TYR A 379 -36.07 23.49 15.79
CA TYR A 379 -36.32 23.98 14.45
C TYR A 379 -35.74 22.97 13.46
N PRO A 380 -36.51 22.01 12.94
CA PRO A 380 -35.98 21.07 11.96
C PRO A 380 -35.77 21.72 10.59
N ASN A 381 -35.05 21.04 9.71
CA ASN A 381 -34.75 21.54 8.35
C ASN A 381 -36.02 21.63 7.50
N GLY A 382 -36.29 22.80 6.94
CA GLY A 382 -37.43 23.05 6.05
C GLY A 382 -37.15 22.93 4.55
N THR A 383 -35.91 22.74 4.14
CA THR A 383 -35.49 22.86 2.73
C THR A 383 -35.96 21.73 1.81
N ASN A 384 -36.37 20.60 2.37
CA ASN A 384 -36.97 19.48 1.62
C ASN A 384 -38.50 19.37 1.81
N LYS A 385 -39.13 20.39 2.40
CA LYS A 385 -40.56 20.39 2.74
C LYS A 385 -41.38 21.13 1.67
N PRO A 386 -42.62 20.70 1.38
CA PRO A 386 -43.44 21.26 0.30
C PRO A 386 -43.97 22.67 0.58
N GLY A 387 -43.84 23.19 1.81
CA GLY A 387 -44.33 24.51 2.18
C GLY A 387 -43.44 25.20 3.23
N TYR A 388 -43.61 26.52 3.35
CA TYR A 388 -42.96 27.30 4.40
C TYR A 388 -43.56 26.99 5.78
N ASN A 389 -42.70 26.82 6.77
CA ASN A 389 -43.08 26.78 8.18
C ASN A 389 -42.09 27.63 8.98
N LYS A 390 -42.61 28.62 9.71
CA LYS A 390 -41.80 29.48 10.59
C LYS A 390 -41.08 28.71 11.70
N GLY A 391 -41.54 27.52 12.04
CA GLY A 391 -40.90 26.61 13.00
C GLY A 391 -39.70 25.85 12.41
N TYR A 392 -39.33 26.05 11.15
CA TYR A 392 -38.18 25.40 10.51
C TYR A 392 -37.04 26.40 10.29
N TYR A 393 -35.80 25.89 10.22
CA TYR A 393 -34.70 26.67 9.63
C TYR A 393 -34.61 26.42 8.13
N TYR A 394 -34.12 27.42 7.44
CA TYR A 394 -33.73 27.32 6.04
C TYR A 394 -32.32 27.87 5.90
N ASP A 395 -31.51 27.21 5.08
CA ASP A 395 -30.21 27.67 4.65
C ASP A 395 -30.10 27.46 3.14
N TYR A 396 -29.05 27.99 2.52
CA TYR A 396 -28.86 27.91 1.08
C TYR A 396 -27.51 27.27 0.80
N ALA A 397 -27.51 25.97 0.49
CA ALA A 397 -26.32 25.24 0.10
C ALA A 397 -25.94 25.53 -1.35
N LEU A 398 -24.74 25.11 -1.76
CA LEU A 398 -24.28 25.21 -3.14
C LEU A 398 -25.22 24.50 -4.12
N GLY A 399 -25.66 23.29 -3.76
CA GLY A 399 -26.49 22.46 -4.63
C GLY A 399 -27.40 21.51 -3.85
N THR A 400 -27.95 20.53 -4.57
CA THR A 400 -28.91 19.56 -4.00
C THR A 400 -28.26 18.28 -3.49
N ASN A 401 -26.98 18.05 -3.81
CA ASN A 401 -26.26 16.88 -3.33
C ASN A 401 -25.43 17.24 -2.09
N ASP A 402 -25.12 16.22 -1.29
CA ASP A 402 -24.11 16.31 -0.24
C ASP A 402 -22.69 16.24 -0.82
N GLN A 403 -21.69 16.32 0.05
CA GLN A 403 -20.26 16.25 -0.30
C GLN A 403 -19.81 14.86 -0.81
N TYR A 404 -20.72 13.90 -0.94
CA TYR A 404 -20.49 12.55 -1.47
C TYR A 404 -21.36 12.27 -2.71
N GLU A 405 -21.88 13.32 -3.35
CA GLU A 405 -22.74 13.23 -4.55
C GLU A 405 -24.13 12.60 -4.30
N LYS A 406 -24.57 12.50 -3.04
CA LYS A 406 -25.90 11.94 -2.72
C LYS A 406 -26.94 13.04 -2.65
N ASP A 407 -28.06 12.85 -3.35
CA ASP A 407 -29.20 13.78 -3.30
C ASP A 407 -29.74 13.91 -1.86
N THR A 408 -29.79 15.15 -1.37
CA THR A 408 -30.28 15.49 -0.04
C THR A 408 -31.81 15.66 0.01
N GLY A 409 -32.48 15.62 -1.15
CA GLY A 409 -33.88 15.97 -1.32
C GLY A 409 -34.16 17.48 -1.15
N ARG A 410 -33.11 18.31 -1.07
CA ARG A 410 -33.22 19.77 -0.98
C ARG A 410 -33.92 20.32 -2.21
N ASN A 411 -34.92 21.16 -2.01
CA ASN A 411 -35.51 21.90 -3.13
C ASN A 411 -34.50 22.91 -3.68
N VAL A 412 -34.27 22.89 -5.00
CA VAL A 412 -33.33 23.76 -5.72
C VAL A 412 -33.52 25.25 -5.40
N LYS A 413 -34.72 25.70 -5.02
CA LYS A 413 -34.95 27.09 -4.62
C LYS A 413 -34.14 27.51 -3.38
N TYR A 414 -33.78 26.55 -2.53
CA TYR A 414 -32.95 26.73 -1.34
C TYR A 414 -31.47 26.42 -1.61
N THR A 415 -31.00 26.73 -2.81
CA THR A 415 -29.57 26.77 -3.15
C THR A 415 -29.19 28.20 -3.49
N PHE A 416 -27.90 28.55 -3.45
CA PHE A 416 -27.43 29.81 -4.04
C PHE A 416 -26.97 29.60 -5.50
N PRO A 417 -26.83 30.65 -6.32
CA PRO A 417 -27.23 32.04 -6.06
C PRO A 417 -28.74 32.22 -5.87
N LEU A 418 -29.11 33.23 -5.09
CA LEU A 418 -30.50 33.58 -4.79
C LEU A 418 -31.11 34.36 -5.97
N VAL A 419 -32.32 33.98 -6.39
CA VAL A 419 -33.14 34.75 -7.34
C VAL A 419 -34.48 35.07 -6.68
N ASN A 420 -35.22 36.08 -7.15
CA ASN A 420 -36.52 36.37 -6.56
C ASN A 420 -37.42 35.12 -6.62
N GLY A 421 -37.92 34.68 -5.47
CA GLY A 421 -38.62 33.40 -5.28
C GLY A 421 -37.84 32.38 -4.46
N SER A 422 -36.56 32.66 -4.19
CA SER A 422 -35.72 31.86 -3.28
C SER A 422 -36.18 31.95 -1.81
N HIS A 423 -36.77 33.06 -1.39
CA HIS A 423 -37.30 33.19 -0.02
C HIS A 423 -38.43 32.15 0.21
N PRO A 424 -38.49 31.48 1.38
CA PRO A 424 -39.46 30.41 1.61
C PRO A 424 -40.93 30.88 1.53
N PHE A 425 -41.22 32.08 2.04
CA PHE A 425 -42.56 32.71 2.06
C PHE A 425 -42.81 33.75 0.96
N TYR A 426 -42.01 34.83 0.90
CA TYR A 426 -42.16 35.92 -0.07
C TYR A 426 -41.70 35.53 -1.48
N LYS A 427 -42.61 35.53 -2.45
CA LYS A 427 -42.31 35.09 -3.83
C LYS A 427 -41.40 36.07 -4.59
N ASN A 428 -41.41 37.35 -4.25
CA ASN A 428 -40.66 38.40 -4.95
C ASN A 428 -39.30 38.72 -4.31
N THR A 429 -38.84 37.89 -3.38
CA THR A 429 -37.63 38.12 -2.58
C THR A 429 -36.57 37.07 -2.89
N GLY A 430 -35.31 37.51 -3.02
CA GLY A 430 -34.18 36.63 -3.32
C GLY A 430 -32.91 37.40 -3.65
N ILE A 431 -32.95 38.19 -4.73
CA ILE A 431 -31.83 39.03 -5.15
C ILE A 431 -31.61 40.14 -4.12
N LEU A 432 -30.35 40.38 -3.73
CA LEU A 432 -30.02 41.33 -2.68
C LEU A 432 -29.85 42.75 -3.22
N LYS A 433 -30.12 43.75 -2.39
CA LYS A 433 -29.65 45.12 -2.65
C LYS A 433 -28.21 45.28 -2.17
N THR A 434 -27.45 46.12 -2.86
CA THR A 434 -26.10 46.48 -2.39
C THR A 434 -26.17 47.07 -0.97
N GLY A 435 -25.20 46.78 -0.12
CA GLY A 435 -25.21 47.10 1.31
C GLY A 435 -25.70 45.97 2.22
N TYR A 436 -26.51 45.03 1.75
CA TYR A 436 -26.87 43.85 2.53
C TYR A 436 -25.77 42.79 2.52
N MET A 437 -25.53 42.19 3.69
CA MET A 437 -24.47 41.23 3.93
C MET A 437 -25.01 39.80 3.90
N VAL A 438 -24.18 38.92 3.35
CA VAL A 438 -24.37 37.46 3.38
C VAL A 438 -23.39 36.86 4.38
N ARG A 439 -23.85 35.86 5.14
CA ARG A 439 -22.98 35.05 5.99
C ARG A 439 -23.02 33.61 5.53
N PHE A 440 -21.85 32.99 5.47
CA PHE A 440 -21.69 31.67 4.88
C PHE A 440 -20.68 30.84 5.66
N SER A 441 -20.83 29.54 5.56
CA SER A 441 -19.90 28.57 6.14
C SER A 441 -19.46 27.56 5.11
N LEU A 442 -18.29 26.98 5.32
CA LEU A 442 -17.83 25.80 4.61
C LEU A 442 -17.01 24.93 5.57
N GLU A 443 -16.76 23.69 5.19
CA GLU A 443 -16.03 22.73 6.02
C GLU A 443 -14.75 22.25 5.35
N THR A 444 -13.78 21.88 6.17
CA THR A 444 -12.56 21.23 5.75
C THR A 444 -12.29 19.98 6.58
N THR A 445 -11.61 19.03 5.97
CA THR A 445 -11.06 17.85 6.63
C THR A 445 -9.55 17.80 6.41
N GLY A 446 -8.80 17.29 7.39
CA GLY A 446 -7.35 17.13 7.31
C GLY A 446 -6.61 18.18 8.15
N SER A 447 -5.45 18.60 7.66
CA SER A 447 -4.45 19.46 8.29
C SER A 447 -4.78 20.96 8.29
N MET A 448 -5.94 21.37 7.77
CA MET A 448 -6.43 22.75 7.82
C MET A 448 -6.68 23.26 9.25
N TYR A 449 -6.43 22.44 10.28
CA TYR A 449 -6.39 22.87 11.65
C TYR A 449 -5.09 23.57 12.09
N SER A 450 -4.05 23.48 11.29
CA SER A 450 -2.74 24.04 11.61
C SER A 450 -2.79 25.56 11.75
N ASN A 451 -1.93 26.11 12.61
CA ASN A 451 -1.81 27.55 12.75
C ASN A 451 -1.22 28.14 11.45
N GLY A 452 -1.74 29.28 10.99
CA GLY A 452 -1.37 29.89 9.71
C GLY A 452 -2.16 29.38 8.50
N ALA A 453 -2.80 28.20 8.59
CA ALA A 453 -3.69 27.73 7.54
C ALA A 453 -4.91 28.67 7.42
N MET A 454 -5.36 28.91 6.20
CA MET A 454 -6.50 29.80 5.95
C MET A 454 -7.26 29.42 4.68
N ILE A 455 -8.49 29.90 4.57
CA ILE A 455 -9.22 29.89 3.29
C ILE A 455 -9.07 31.26 2.65
N SER A 456 -8.53 31.27 1.44
CA SER A 456 -8.38 32.43 0.58
C SER A 456 -9.47 32.40 -0.49
N ILE A 457 -10.36 33.39 -0.46
CA ILE A 457 -11.44 33.52 -1.43
C ILE A 457 -11.27 34.81 -2.21
N GLN A 458 -11.19 34.71 -3.54
CA GLN A 458 -11.03 35.83 -4.46
C GLN A 458 -12.35 36.08 -5.20
N PRO A 459 -13.09 37.16 -4.85
CA PRO A 459 -14.24 37.58 -5.63
C PRO A 459 -13.85 38.11 -7.00
N SER A 460 -14.68 37.79 -7.99
CA SER A 460 -14.71 38.42 -9.31
C SER A 460 -16.15 38.78 -9.65
N PHE A 461 -16.33 39.74 -10.56
CA PHE A 461 -17.64 40.36 -10.78
C PHE A 461 -18.07 40.27 -12.23
N TYR A 462 -19.34 39.95 -12.40
CA TYR A 462 -20.00 39.91 -13.70
C TYR A 462 -21.28 40.74 -13.65
N PHE A 463 -21.63 41.36 -14.77
CA PHE A 463 -22.90 42.04 -14.94
C PHE A 463 -23.76 41.26 -15.94
N VAL A 464 -25.05 41.15 -15.63
CA VAL A 464 -26.09 40.71 -16.57
C VAL A 464 -27.15 41.80 -16.67
N ASP A 465 -27.77 41.93 -17.84
CA ASP A 465 -28.85 42.90 -18.04
C ASP A 465 -30.09 42.57 -17.20
N LYS A 466 -31.09 43.46 -17.21
CA LYS A 466 -32.38 43.24 -16.53
C LYS A 466 -33.15 41.97 -16.94
N LYS A 467 -32.76 41.30 -18.04
CA LYS A 467 -33.34 40.02 -18.47
C LYS A 467 -32.50 38.82 -18.01
N GLY A 468 -31.48 39.05 -17.17
CA GLY A 468 -30.56 38.02 -16.70
C GLY A 468 -29.62 37.50 -17.81
N LYS A 469 -29.49 38.22 -18.92
CA LYS A 469 -28.69 37.83 -20.09
C LYS A 469 -27.46 38.75 -20.26
N ASN A 470 -26.70 38.53 -21.32
CA ASN A 470 -25.55 39.38 -21.70
C ASN A 470 -24.46 39.46 -20.60
N ARG A 471 -24.11 38.31 -20.03
CA ARG A 471 -23.07 38.19 -19.01
C ARG A 471 -21.76 38.81 -19.50
N THR A 472 -21.28 39.81 -18.77
CA THR A 472 -20.07 40.56 -19.09
C THR A 472 -19.20 40.69 -17.84
N ALA A 473 -17.90 40.45 -17.94
CA ALA A 473 -16.98 40.69 -16.82
C ALA A 473 -16.88 42.20 -16.53
N VAL A 474 -16.89 42.58 -15.25
CA VAL A 474 -16.91 43.99 -14.84
C VAL A 474 -15.88 44.28 -13.74
N ASP A 475 -15.43 45.53 -13.71
CA ASP A 475 -14.77 46.12 -12.56
C ASP A 475 -15.82 46.87 -11.72
N LEU A 476 -15.66 46.84 -10.40
CA LEU A 476 -16.52 47.57 -9.48
C LEU A 476 -15.80 48.78 -8.89
N TYR A 477 -16.51 49.90 -8.84
CA TYR A 477 -16.13 51.11 -8.12
C TYR A 477 -17.16 51.37 -7.03
N TYR A 478 -16.71 51.81 -5.86
CA TYR A 478 -17.61 52.07 -4.75
C TYR A 478 -17.31 53.39 -4.05
N SER A 479 -18.30 53.85 -3.28
CA SER A 479 -18.17 55.00 -2.39
C SER A 479 -18.57 54.58 -0.97
N GLU A 480 -17.66 54.73 -0.01
CA GLU A 480 -17.89 54.39 1.40
C GLU A 480 -17.03 55.31 2.29
N SER A 481 -17.39 55.44 3.56
CA SER A 481 -16.57 56.15 4.54
C SER A 481 -15.66 55.17 5.28
N PHE A 482 -14.34 55.36 5.16
CA PHE A 482 -13.34 54.64 5.93
C PHE A 482 -12.10 55.52 6.17
N HIS A 483 -11.32 55.20 7.21
CA HIS A 483 -10.24 56.07 7.71
C HIS A 483 -10.71 57.49 8.06
N GLY A 484 -11.93 57.62 8.60
CA GLY A 484 -12.49 58.89 9.05
C GLY A 484 -12.87 59.88 7.94
N LYS A 485 -12.85 59.47 6.65
CA LYS A 485 -13.25 60.32 5.52
C LYS A 485 -14.15 59.57 4.55
N HIS A 486 -14.97 60.32 3.82
CA HIS A 486 -15.72 59.78 2.69
C HIS A 486 -14.78 59.56 1.52
N GLN A 487 -14.80 58.35 0.95
CA GLN A 487 -13.92 57.92 -0.13
C GLN A 487 -14.78 57.62 -1.36
N PRO A 488 -14.89 58.56 -2.32
CA PRO A 488 -15.62 58.31 -3.55
C PRO A 488 -14.76 57.53 -4.55
N LEU A 489 -15.42 56.79 -5.45
CA LEU A 489 -14.80 56.20 -6.65
C LEU A 489 -13.59 55.28 -6.35
N VAL A 490 -13.71 54.41 -5.36
CA VAL A 490 -12.68 53.43 -5.01
C VAL A 490 -12.84 52.19 -5.88
N LYS A 491 -11.86 51.86 -6.72
CA LYS A 491 -11.86 50.60 -7.48
C LYS A 491 -11.62 49.41 -6.53
N VAL A 492 -12.47 48.39 -6.59
CA VAL A 492 -12.25 47.11 -5.89
C VAL A 492 -10.92 46.49 -6.36
N GLY A 493 -10.07 46.06 -5.43
CA GLY A 493 -8.72 45.56 -5.70
C GLY A 493 -7.65 46.64 -5.87
N SER A 494 -8.01 47.93 -5.78
CA SER A 494 -7.01 49.01 -5.76
C SER A 494 -6.22 49.03 -4.45
N LYS A 495 -5.07 49.71 -4.45
CA LYS A 495 -4.28 49.95 -3.24
C LYS A 495 -5.12 50.60 -2.11
N LEU A 496 -6.13 51.39 -2.45
CA LEU A 496 -7.00 52.02 -1.47
C LEU A 496 -8.07 51.05 -0.94
N ASP A 497 -8.67 50.21 -1.79
CA ASP A 497 -9.58 49.12 -1.38
C ASP A 497 -8.90 48.16 -0.40
N LEU A 498 -7.64 47.82 -0.65
CA LEU A 498 -6.85 46.94 0.22
C LEU A 498 -6.65 47.49 1.64
N THR A 499 -6.93 48.78 1.87
CA THR A 499 -6.90 49.39 3.21
C THR A 499 -8.28 49.44 3.89
N ASN A 500 -9.36 49.24 3.14
CA ASN A 500 -10.73 49.19 3.67
C ASN A 500 -11.05 47.80 4.23
N VAL A 501 -10.31 47.39 5.25
CA VAL A 501 -10.42 46.05 5.83
C VAL A 501 -11.63 45.98 6.76
N LYS A 502 -12.46 44.94 6.57
CA LYS A 502 -13.60 44.63 7.42
C LYS A 502 -13.19 43.57 8.42
N SER A 503 -13.34 43.89 9.71
CA SER A 503 -13.00 43.01 10.81
C SER A 503 -14.26 42.53 11.52
N ILE A 504 -14.23 41.27 11.97
CA ILE A 504 -15.33 40.63 12.69
C ILE A 504 -14.79 40.05 13.99
N ARG A 505 -15.60 40.17 15.05
CA ARG A 505 -15.33 39.52 16.34
C ARG A 505 -15.83 38.07 16.29
N THR A 506 -14.98 37.13 16.66
CA THR A 506 -15.28 35.68 16.61
C THR A 506 -16.56 35.32 17.34
N GLY A 507 -16.75 35.82 18.57
CA GLY A 507 -17.95 35.58 19.37
C GLY A 507 -19.10 36.54 19.14
N ASP A 508 -19.13 37.27 18.02
CA ASP A 508 -20.27 38.12 17.70
C ASP A 508 -21.52 37.27 17.44
N ILE A 509 -22.57 37.48 18.24
CA ILE A 509 -23.85 36.78 18.10
C ILE A 509 -24.47 37.01 16.73
N ASP A 510 -24.23 38.17 16.12
CA ASP A 510 -24.74 38.45 14.79
C ASP A 510 -23.96 37.69 13.72
N HIS A 511 -22.67 37.40 13.95
CA HIS A 511 -21.88 36.55 13.07
C HIS A 511 -22.36 35.09 13.09
N GLY A 512 -22.81 34.60 14.25
CA GLY A 512 -23.62 33.38 14.31
C GLY A 512 -22.86 32.07 14.42
N ILE A 513 -21.68 32.07 15.02
CA ILE A 513 -20.99 30.83 15.38
C ILE A 513 -21.68 30.23 16.61
N PRO A 514 -22.12 28.95 16.58
CA PRO A 514 -22.80 28.33 17.71
C PRO A 514 -21.92 28.28 18.98
N GLU A 515 -22.52 28.59 20.14
CA GLU A 515 -21.79 28.66 21.41
C GLU A 515 -21.11 27.33 21.77
N ASN A 516 -21.76 26.20 21.51
CA ASN A 516 -21.18 24.88 21.72
C ASN A 516 -19.93 24.64 20.86
N GLU A 517 -19.93 25.09 19.61
CA GLU A 517 -18.76 25.02 18.73
C GLU A 517 -17.63 25.94 19.22
N LEU A 518 -17.95 27.15 19.67
CA LEU A 518 -16.96 28.08 20.22
C LEU A 518 -16.29 27.52 21.49
N ARG A 519 -17.09 26.97 22.42
CA ARG A 519 -16.58 26.36 23.67
C ARG A 519 -15.69 25.17 23.40
N GLN A 520 -16.11 24.29 22.49
CA GLN A 520 -15.31 23.16 22.07
C GLN A 520 -14.02 23.58 21.39
N THR A 521 -14.08 24.61 20.56
CA THR A 521 -12.90 25.12 19.86
C THR A 521 -11.89 25.67 20.85
N ALA A 522 -12.33 26.46 21.83
CA ALA A 522 -11.46 26.95 22.90
C ALA A 522 -10.84 25.79 23.71
N PHE A 523 -11.62 24.75 24.01
CA PHE A 523 -11.12 23.54 24.69
C PHE A 523 -10.02 22.83 23.87
N VAL A 524 -10.26 22.56 22.59
CA VAL A 524 -9.29 21.88 21.71
C VAL A 524 -8.04 22.73 21.46
N ARG A 525 -8.16 24.06 21.48
CA ARG A 525 -7.04 25.01 21.36
C ARG A 525 -6.27 25.22 22.67
N GLU A 526 -6.74 24.65 23.77
CA GLU A 526 -6.19 24.88 25.11
C GLU A 526 -6.13 26.38 25.48
N GLU A 527 -7.14 27.16 25.06
CA GLU A 527 -7.21 28.60 25.31
C GLU A 527 -8.47 28.98 26.12
N GLY A 528 -8.42 30.13 26.79
CA GLY A 528 -9.57 30.64 27.54
C GLY A 528 -10.74 30.96 26.61
N TYR A 529 -11.94 30.43 26.90
CA TYR A 529 -13.14 30.70 26.09
C TYR A 529 -13.38 32.20 25.88
N GLY A 530 -13.18 33.02 26.92
CA GLY A 530 -13.28 34.47 26.83
C GLY A 530 -12.29 35.06 25.83
N ASP A 531 -11.02 34.66 25.91
CA ASP A 531 -9.95 35.18 25.03
C ASP A 531 -10.22 34.84 23.57
N PHE A 532 -10.76 33.64 23.30
CA PHE A 532 -11.15 33.22 21.96
C PHE A 532 -12.29 34.07 21.38
N ILE A 533 -13.40 34.23 22.12
CA ILE A 533 -14.61 34.89 21.60
C ILE A 533 -14.47 36.41 21.48
N TRP A 534 -13.61 37.04 22.28
CA TRP A 534 -13.36 38.48 22.23
C TRP A 534 -12.34 38.89 21.17
N ASN A 535 -11.71 37.92 20.51
CA ASN A 535 -10.78 38.16 19.42
C ASN A 535 -11.49 38.80 18.22
N THR A 536 -10.94 39.91 17.73
CA THR A 536 -11.41 40.59 16.52
C THR A 536 -10.31 40.51 15.47
N LYS A 537 -10.63 39.92 14.32
CA LYS A 537 -9.68 39.74 13.20
C LYS A 537 -10.24 40.30 11.91
N GLU A 538 -9.31 40.63 11.03
CA GLU A 538 -9.59 41.04 9.66
C GLU A 538 -10.17 39.86 8.89
N MET A 539 -11.29 40.06 8.20
CA MET A 539 -11.95 39.01 7.41
C MET A 539 -11.90 39.30 5.92
N PHE A 540 -12.18 40.51 5.47
CA PHE A 540 -12.18 40.78 4.04
C PHE A 540 -11.92 42.23 3.65
N THR A 541 -11.48 42.38 2.42
CA THR A 541 -11.65 43.58 1.58
C THR A 541 -12.57 43.18 0.43
N PHE A 542 -13.05 44.11 -0.40
CA PHE A 542 -13.97 43.74 -1.48
C PHE A 542 -13.30 42.93 -2.60
N SER A 543 -11.97 42.81 -2.61
CA SER A 543 -11.22 41.99 -3.55
C SER A 543 -10.70 40.68 -2.98
N HIS A 544 -10.84 40.44 -1.68
CA HIS A 544 -10.30 39.25 -1.02
C HIS A 544 -10.95 38.99 0.33
N ILE A 545 -11.51 37.79 0.52
CA ILE A 545 -11.98 37.27 1.81
C ILE A 545 -10.94 36.26 2.33
N ARG A 546 -10.55 36.41 3.59
CA ARG A 546 -9.56 35.59 4.31
C ARG A 546 -10.21 35.04 5.55
N LEU A 547 -10.43 33.73 5.57
CA LEU A 547 -10.90 33.04 6.77
C LEU A 547 -9.68 32.46 7.48
N THR A 548 -9.25 33.12 8.56
CA THR A 548 -8.11 32.68 9.39
C THR A 548 -8.59 31.79 10.54
N ASP A 549 -7.67 31.32 11.37
CA ASP A 549 -7.94 30.51 12.56
C ASP A 549 -8.99 31.11 13.52
N ALA A 550 -9.12 32.43 13.57
CA ALA A 550 -10.14 33.13 14.35
C ALA A 550 -11.59 32.88 13.89
N PHE A 551 -11.79 32.44 12.64
CA PHE A 551 -13.12 32.16 12.08
C PHE A 551 -13.34 30.67 11.84
N ARG A 552 -12.53 29.83 12.48
CA ARG A 552 -12.55 28.38 12.38
C ARG A 552 -13.02 27.77 13.69
N THR A 553 -13.95 26.82 13.59
CA THR A 553 -14.35 25.96 14.70
C THR A 553 -13.99 24.52 14.42
N PHE A 554 -13.89 23.72 15.49
CA PHE A 554 -13.70 22.29 15.42
C PHE A 554 -15.02 21.56 15.66
N ILE A 555 -15.39 20.66 14.73
CA ILE A 555 -16.71 20.01 14.75
C ILE A 555 -16.65 18.47 14.69
N GLY A 556 -15.47 17.86 14.83
CA GLY A 556 -15.26 16.40 14.70
C GLY A 556 -15.76 15.52 15.86
N ASN A 557 -16.76 15.94 16.65
CA ASN A 557 -17.24 15.17 17.79
C ASN A 557 -17.82 13.82 17.40
N GLU A 558 -18.63 13.79 16.34
CA GLU A 558 -19.29 12.55 15.92
C GLU A 558 -18.28 11.54 15.40
N TYR A 559 -17.21 12.01 14.74
CA TYR A 559 -16.07 11.17 14.38
C TYR A 559 -15.34 10.63 15.62
N ALA A 560 -14.99 11.49 16.58
CA ALA A 560 -14.33 11.03 17.81
C ALA A 560 -15.21 10.03 18.60
N LYS A 561 -16.53 10.23 18.64
CA LYS A 561 -17.50 9.29 19.24
C LYS A 561 -17.61 7.99 18.46
N SER A 562 -17.51 8.00 17.13
CA SER A 562 -17.59 6.78 16.32
C SER A 562 -16.34 5.92 16.51
N VAL A 563 -15.16 6.54 16.53
CA VAL A 563 -13.88 5.86 16.78
C VAL A 563 -13.85 5.19 18.15
N ARG A 564 -14.38 5.85 19.19
CA ARG A 564 -14.50 5.30 20.55
C ARG A 564 -15.35 4.03 20.67
N LYS A 565 -16.21 3.77 19.69
CA LYS A 565 -17.08 2.59 19.65
C LYS A 565 -16.46 1.42 18.88
N LEU A 566 -15.35 1.65 18.17
CA LEU A 566 -14.69 0.61 17.38
C LEU A 566 -14.03 -0.43 18.29
N HIS A 567 -14.02 -1.68 17.83
CA HIS A 567 -13.37 -2.79 18.53
C HIS A 567 -11.90 -2.50 18.87
N SER A 568 -11.20 -1.82 17.98
CA SER A 568 -9.77 -1.54 18.08
C SER A 568 -9.40 -0.24 18.82
N TYR A 569 -10.37 0.44 19.47
CA TYR A 569 -10.14 1.72 20.16
C TYR A 569 -9.08 1.66 21.26
N GLU A 570 -8.96 0.55 21.99
CA GLU A 570 -7.94 0.40 23.04
C GLU A 570 -6.52 0.60 22.48
N LYS A 571 -6.22 0.07 21.29
CA LYS A 571 -4.93 0.26 20.61
C LYS A 571 -4.71 1.70 20.16
N VAL A 572 -5.78 2.38 19.71
CA VAL A 572 -5.72 3.81 19.35
C VAL A 572 -5.36 4.66 20.58
N ALA A 573 -5.94 4.34 21.74
CA ALA A 573 -5.66 5.02 23.00
C ALA A 573 -4.23 4.75 23.51
N GLU A 574 -3.72 3.51 23.37
CA GLU A 574 -2.33 3.15 23.70
C GLU A 574 -1.30 3.94 22.87
N ASP A 575 -1.67 4.35 21.65
CA ASP A 575 -0.86 5.18 20.78
C ASP A 575 -0.93 6.69 21.07
N ASN A 576 -1.57 7.08 22.17
CA ASN A 576 -1.74 8.47 22.64
C ASN A 576 -2.52 9.38 21.68
N ILE A 577 -3.39 8.81 20.84
CA ILE A 577 -4.31 9.60 20.01
C ILE A 577 -5.45 10.10 20.90
N THR A 578 -5.50 11.41 21.14
CA THR A 578 -6.49 12.00 22.05
C THR A 578 -7.82 12.30 21.37
N GLU A 579 -8.86 12.57 22.16
CA GLU A 579 -10.13 13.06 21.61
C GLU A 579 -9.98 14.39 20.89
N ALA A 580 -9.14 15.30 21.42
CA ALA A 580 -8.85 16.57 20.78
C ALA A 580 -8.18 16.36 19.41
N ASP A 581 -7.30 15.36 19.28
CA ASP A 581 -6.65 15.00 18.01
C ASP A 581 -7.63 14.50 16.94
N MET A 582 -8.72 13.86 17.35
CA MET A 582 -9.79 13.41 16.45
C MET A 582 -10.76 14.56 16.12
N ILE A 583 -11.21 15.31 17.14
CA ILE A 583 -12.16 16.42 16.98
C ILE A 583 -11.60 17.47 16.03
N LYS A 584 -10.30 17.76 16.13
CA LYS A 584 -9.67 18.83 15.34
C LYS A 584 -9.57 18.53 13.86
N ARG A 585 -9.82 17.29 13.39
CA ARG A 585 -9.66 16.87 11.98
C ARG A 585 -10.79 17.30 11.06
N THR A 586 -11.91 17.73 11.62
CA THR A 586 -13.01 18.38 10.88
C THR A 586 -13.19 19.79 11.38
N GLN A 587 -13.09 20.75 10.47
CA GLN A 587 -13.18 22.16 10.79
C GLN A 587 -14.32 22.81 10.01
N ARG A 588 -15.00 23.77 10.63
CA ARG A 588 -15.95 24.65 9.94
C ARG A 588 -15.43 26.07 9.97
N TRP A 589 -15.57 26.75 8.85
CA TRP A 589 -15.09 28.10 8.65
C TRP A 589 -16.26 29.02 8.37
N TYR A 590 -16.25 30.19 8.99
CA TYR A 590 -17.34 31.17 8.92
C TYR A 590 -16.87 32.44 8.23
N GLY A 591 -17.61 32.87 7.22
CA GLY A 591 -17.33 34.05 6.43
C GLY A 591 -18.53 34.97 6.33
N ALA A 592 -18.24 36.23 6.06
CA ALA A 592 -19.23 37.24 5.74
C ALA A 592 -18.74 38.09 4.58
N TYR A 593 -19.66 38.55 3.75
CA TYR A 593 -19.33 39.39 2.61
C TYR A 593 -20.51 40.29 2.24
N TYR A 594 -20.22 41.48 1.73
CA TYR A 594 -21.21 42.38 1.13
C TYR A 594 -20.56 43.21 0.03
N LEU A 595 -21.39 43.81 -0.82
CA LEU A 595 -20.97 44.92 -1.68
C LEU A 595 -21.40 46.24 -1.03
N PRO A 596 -20.57 47.31 -1.04
CA PRO A 596 -20.93 48.60 -0.45
C PRO A 596 -22.28 49.13 -0.90
N ASN A 597 -22.90 49.98 -0.09
CA ASN A 597 -24.21 50.56 -0.40
C ASN A 597 -24.23 51.42 -1.69
N GLN A 598 -23.09 51.97 -2.11
CA GLN A 598 -22.94 52.69 -3.38
C GLN A 598 -21.87 52.00 -4.21
N VAL A 599 -22.30 51.23 -5.22
CA VAL A 599 -21.44 50.45 -6.12
C VAL A 599 -21.84 50.73 -7.56
N TYR A 600 -20.83 50.83 -8.41
CA TYR A 600 -20.97 51.12 -9.83
C TYR A 600 -20.16 50.09 -10.62
N ALA A 601 -20.81 49.39 -11.54
CA ALA A 601 -20.18 48.42 -12.42
C ALA A 601 -19.80 49.06 -13.75
N VAL A 602 -18.59 48.80 -14.22
CA VAL A 602 -18.11 49.18 -15.55
C VAL A 602 -17.53 47.96 -16.24
N LYS A 603 -17.59 47.92 -17.58
CA LYS A 603 -16.93 46.84 -18.33
C LYS A 603 -15.48 46.70 -17.88
N LYS A 604 -15.06 45.46 -17.65
CA LYS A 604 -13.71 45.15 -17.15
C LYS A 604 -12.62 45.84 -17.98
N ASP A 605 -11.60 46.32 -17.29
CA ASP A 605 -10.44 47.03 -17.84
C ASP A 605 -10.73 48.42 -18.43
N TYR A 606 -11.95 48.95 -18.30
CA TYR A 606 -12.24 50.35 -18.62
C TYR A 606 -11.53 51.29 -17.62
N ASN A 607 -10.76 52.25 -18.12
CA ASN A 607 -9.95 53.14 -17.29
C ASN A 607 -10.76 54.34 -16.76
N VAL A 608 -11.60 54.11 -15.75
CA VAL A 608 -12.40 55.17 -15.12
C VAL A 608 -11.53 56.26 -14.50
N MET A 609 -10.35 55.90 -13.96
CA MET A 609 -9.46 56.88 -13.31
C MET A 609 -8.86 57.86 -14.31
N GLU A 610 -8.49 57.40 -15.51
CA GLU A 610 -8.05 58.27 -16.59
C GLU A 610 -9.19 59.16 -17.12
N TYR A 611 -10.40 58.60 -17.28
CA TYR A 611 -11.57 59.39 -17.66
C TYR A 611 -11.87 60.48 -16.63
N SER A 612 -11.92 60.12 -15.34
CA SER A 612 -12.16 61.02 -14.22
C SER A 612 -11.15 62.14 -14.14
N GLY A 613 -9.86 61.85 -14.38
CA GLY A 613 -8.82 62.88 -14.41
C GLY A 613 -8.96 63.89 -15.56
N LYS A 614 -9.61 63.52 -16.68
CA LYS A 614 -9.80 64.40 -17.85
C LYS A 614 -11.11 65.18 -17.81
N TYR A 615 -12.20 64.54 -17.39
CA TYR A 615 -13.56 65.07 -17.54
C TYR A 615 -14.34 65.20 -16.22
N GLY A 616 -13.80 64.67 -15.11
CA GLY A 616 -14.57 64.43 -13.90
C GLY A 616 -15.44 63.17 -14.01
N VAL A 617 -15.96 62.72 -12.87
CA VAL A 617 -17.00 61.68 -12.81
C VAL A 617 -18.05 62.11 -11.81
N ASP A 618 -19.31 62.18 -12.24
CA ASP A 618 -20.47 62.45 -11.38
C ASP A 618 -21.42 61.24 -11.26
N PHE A 619 -21.01 60.11 -11.82
CA PHE A 619 -21.80 58.89 -11.90
C PHE A 619 -23.08 59.10 -12.71
N SER A 620 -23.09 59.95 -13.73
CA SER A 620 -24.15 60.01 -14.77
C SER A 620 -23.71 59.44 -16.12
N GLU A 621 -22.44 59.06 -16.24
CA GLU A 621 -21.82 58.63 -17.49
C GLU A 621 -22.44 57.33 -18.03
N ASP A 622 -22.41 57.19 -19.35
CA ASP A 622 -23.04 56.11 -20.11
C ASP A 622 -22.27 54.78 -20.04
N PHE A 623 -20.99 54.81 -19.68
CA PHE A 623 -20.17 53.60 -19.50
C PHE A 623 -20.51 52.81 -18.24
N TRP A 624 -21.26 53.39 -17.29
CA TRP A 624 -21.73 52.70 -16.11
C TRP A 624 -22.91 51.77 -16.43
N LEU A 625 -22.82 50.54 -15.98
CA LEU A 625 -23.85 49.51 -16.17
C LEU A 625 -24.88 49.59 -15.03
N ARG A 626 -26.08 50.11 -15.33
CA ARG A 626 -27.09 50.52 -14.33
C ARG A 626 -28.40 49.74 -14.34
N ASP A 627 -28.77 49.07 -15.43
CA ASP A 627 -30.08 48.40 -15.58
C ASP A 627 -29.90 46.87 -15.66
N GLY A 628 -29.62 46.26 -14.51
CA GLY A 628 -29.32 44.84 -14.42
C GLY A 628 -28.82 44.40 -13.05
N TYR A 629 -27.97 43.38 -13.04
CA TYR A 629 -27.55 42.67 -11.84
C TYR A 629 -26.05 42.41 -11.82
N ILE A 630 -25.46 42.50 -10.64
CA ILE A 630 -24.06 42.17 -10.37
C ILE A 630 -24.01 40.77 -9.76
N ILE A 631 -23.34 39.84 -10.43
CA ILE A 631 -23.06 38.49 -9.93
C ILE A 631 -21.65 38.51 -9.31
N VAL A 632 -21.56 38.08 -8.05
CA VAL A 632 -20.31 37.83 -7.35
C VAL A 632 -19.93 36.37 -7.55
N ASN A 633 -18.77 36.15 -8.17
CA ASN A 633 -18.20 34.83 -8.41
C ASN A 633 -16.97 34.62 -7.51
N LEU A 634 -16.89 33.50 -6.82
CA LEU A 634 -15.85 33.19 -5.84
C LEU A 634 -14.90 32.12 -6.38
N ARG A 635 -13.61 32.43 -6.32
CA ARG A 635 -12.55 31.41 -6.38
C ARG A 635 -12.11 31.08 -4.97
N ILE A 636 -12.38 29.85 -4.52
CA ILE A 636 -12.12 29.38 -3.16
C ILE A 636 -10.95 28.41 -3.18
N GLU A 637 -9.88 28.75 -2.45
CA GLU A 637 -8.69 27.93 -2.29
C GLU A 637 -8.23 27.94 -0.84
N THR A 638 -7.59 26.87 -0.41
CA THR A 638 -6.92 26.84 0.89
C THR A 638 -5.45 27.21 0.74
N LEU A 639 -4.92 27.87 1.76
CA LEU A 639 -3.49 28.04 1.98
C LEU A 639 -3.10 27.21 3.20
N ASP A 640 -2.01 26.46 3.08
CA ASP A 640 -1.47 25.70 4.19
C ASP A 640 -0.80 26.61 5.24
N GLN A 641 -0.22 26.00 6.29
CA GLN A 641 0.49 26.74 7.34
C GLN A 641 1.73 27.53 6.87
N TYR A 642 2.23 27.24 5.67
CA TYR A 642 3.37 27.91 5.06
C TYR A 642 2.93 28.99 4.06
N GLY A 643 1.63 29.14 3.81
CA GLY A 643 1.07 30.08 2.86
C GLY A 643 1.03 29.56 1.42
N GLU A 644 1.29 28.28 1.20
CA GLU A 644 1.26 27.65 -0.12
C GLU A 644 -0.16 27.22 -0.50
N ARG A 645 -0.49 27.34 -1.79
CA ARG A 645 -1.80 26.95 -2.32
C ARG A 645 -1.96 25.44 -2.27
N HIS A 646 -2.98 24.96 -1.55
CA HIS A 646 -3.13 23.54 -1.22
C HIS A 646 -4.33 22.89 -1.93
N LEU A 647 -5.56 23.25 -1.55
CA LEU A 647 -6.80 22.71 -2.12
C LEU A 647 -7.56 23.76 -2.94
N SER A 648 -8.29 23.32 -3.97
CA SER A 648 -9.23 24.16 -4.72
C SER A 648 -10.64 23.59 -4.69
N TYR A 649 -11.64 24.41 -4.35
CA TYR A 649 -13.03 23.98 -4.31
C TYR A 649 -13.57 23.63 -5.72
N ILE A 650 -13.18 24.39 -6.74
CA ILE A 650 -13.60 24.18 -8.13
C ILE A 650 -12.62 23.27 -8.88
N ASN A 651 -11.32 23.40 -8.61
CA ASN A 651 -10.23 22.58 -9.18
C ASN A 651 -10.32 22.33 -10.71
N PRO A 652 -10.53 23.37 -11.54
CA PRO A 652 -11.03 23.20 -12.90
C PRO A 652 -10.08 22.41 -13.82
N VAL A 653 -8.76 22.68 -13.73
CA VAL A 653 -7.75 22.02 -14.57
C VAL A 653 -7.67 20.52 -14.25
N ASN A 654 -7.53 20.19 -12.97
CA ASN A 654 -7.42 18.82 -12.50
C ASN A 654 -8.70 18.00 -12.73
N TYR A 655 -9.87 18.62 -12.57
CA TYR A 655 -11.15 18.01 -12.92
C TYR A 655 -11.22 17.63 -14.41
N GLN A 656 -10.85 18.57 -15.29
CA GLN A 656 -10.95 18.36 -16.74
C GLN A 656 -9.87 17.42 -17.30
N GLU A 657 -8.65 17.47 -16.77
CA GLU A 657 -7.49 16.79 -17.36
C GLU A 657 -7.09 15.49 -16.65
N ASN A 658 -7.38 15.35 -15.36
CA ASN A 658 -6.85 14.25 -14.53
C ASN A 658 -7.95 13.40 -13.86
N GLY A 659 -9.23 13.71 -14.05
CA GLY A 659 -10.34 12.98 -13.42
C GLY A 659 -10.44 13.21 -11.90
N TYR A 660 -9.88 14.32 -11.41
CA TYR A 660 -9.92 14.71 -10.00
C TYR A 660 -11.20 15.48 -9.64
N CYS A 661 -11.38 15.80 -8.37
CA CYS A 661 -12.63 16.37 -7.86
C CYS A 661 -12.77 17.86 -8.19
N SER A 662 -13.94 18.23 -8.71
CA SER A 662 -14.51 19.56 -8.55
C SER A 662 -15.62 19.45 -7.50
N MET A 663 -15.37 19.91 -6.27
CA MET A 663 -16.40 19.87 -5.22
C MET A 663 -17.60 20.73 -5.61
N TRP A 664 -17.36 21.80 -6.39
CA TRP A 664 -18.43 22.61 -6.94
C TRP A 664 -19.41 21.81 -7.79
N ILE A 665 -18.94 20.85 -8.59
CA ILE A 665 -19.80 19.99 -9.42
C ILE A 665 -20.39 18.84 -8.59
N MET A 666 -19.60 18.26 -7.68
CA MET A 666 -20.00 17.13 -6.83
C MET A 666 -21.25 17.44 -5.99
N GLU A 667 -21.37 18.67 -5.48
CA GLU A 667 -22.52 19.10 -4.67
C GLU A 667 -23.77 19.43 -5.51
N GLY A 668 -23.71 19.32 -6.83
CA GLY A 668 -24.88 19.42 -7.73
C GLY A 668 -25.55 20.81 -7.75
N PRO A 669 -24.84 21.88 -8.12
CA PRO A 669 -25.38 23.23 -8.15
C PRO A 669 -26.40 23.41 -9.29
N PRO A 670 -27.33 24.35 -9.16
CA PRO A 670 -28.24 24.72 -10.25
C PRO A 670 -27.48 25.40 -11.39
N LEU A 671 -27.67 24.92 -12.61
CA LEU A 671 -27.14 25.60 -13.81
C LEU A 671 -27.97 26.82 -14.21
N SER A 672 -29.24 26.86 -13.84
CA SER A 672 -30.10 28.02 -14.03
C SER A 672 -31.21 28.09 -13.00
N LYS A 673 -31.73 29.30 -12.78
CA LYS A 673 -32.96 29.54 -12.01
C LYS A 673 -33.79 30.60 -12.70
N THR A 674 -35.12 30.40 -12.64
CA THR A 674 -36.09 31.38 -13.09
C THR A 674 -36.71 32.07 -11.89
N ASP A 675 -36.71 33.40 -11.89
CA ASP A 675 -37.29 34.21 -10.84
C ASP A 675 -38.83 34.27 -10.92
N ASP A 676 -39.47 34.90 -9.94
CA ASP A 676 -40.93 35.02 -9.86
C ASP A 676 -41.58 35.82 -10.99
N LYS A 677 -40.78 36.57 -11.75
CA LYS A 677 -41.20 37.37 -12.92
C LYS A 677 -40.87 36.70 -14.25
N GLY A 678 -40.32 35.50 -14.24
CA GLY A 678 -39.96 34.74 -15.44
C GLY A 678 -38.58 35.06 -16.01
N ILE A 679 -37.71 35.75 -15.27
CA ILE A 679 -36.33 36.05 -15.67
C ILE A 679 -35.45 34.83 -15.35
N THR A 680 -34.81 34.25 -16.38
CA THR A 680 -33.92 33.10 -16.21
C THR A 680 -32.45 33.50 -16.18
N PHE A 681 -31.82 33.25 -15.04
CA PHE A 681 -30.39 33.42 -14.81
C PHE A 681 -29.65 32.11 -15.07
N GLU A 682 -28.53 32.19 -15.80
CA GLU A 682 -27.60 31.07 -16.01
C GLU A 682 -26.41 31.23 -15.06
N PHE A 683 -25.99 30.13 -14.43
CA PHE A 683 -24.93 30.11 -13.42
C PHE A 683 -23.72 29.29 -13.87
N TYR A 684 -22.56 29.76 -13.42
CA TYR A 684 -21.26 29.14 -13.66
C TYR A 684 -20.58 28.79 -12.34
N ALA A 685 -19.57 27.91 -12.40
CA ALA A 685 -18.78 27.57 -11.23
C ALA A 685 -18.21 28.83 -10.55
N GLY A 686 -18.39 28.92 -9.23
CA GLY A 686 -18.04 30.09 -8.41
C GLY A 686 -19.17 31.09 -8.21
N ASP A 687 -20.25 31.09 -9.00
CA ASP A 687 -21.33 32.07 -8.82
C ASP A 687 -22.01 31.88 -7.46
N PHE A 688 -21.95 32.92 -6.61
CA PHE A 688 -22.32 32.83 -5.20
C PHE A 688 -23.55 33.67 -4.86
N VAL A 689 -23.54 34.97 -5.18
CA VAL A 689 -24.63 35.90 -4.83
C VAL A 689 -24.88 36.91 -5.95
N ILE A 690 -26.13 37.35 -6.06
CA ILE A 690 -26.59 38.35 -7.03
C ILE A 690 -27.06 39.61 -6.28
N TYR A 691 -26.58 40.76 -6.73
CA TYR A 691 -27.01 42.08 -6.27
C TYR A 691 -27.72 42.84 -7.40
N TYR A 692 -28.74 43.63 -7.07
CA TYR A 692 -29.25 44.66 -7.97
C TYR A 692 -28.18 45.72 -8.25
N ALA A 693 -28.00 46.10 -9.51
CA ALA A 693 -27.04 47.16 -9.87
C ALA A 693 -27.57 48.57 -9.55
N ASP A 694 -28.89 48.73 -9.42
CA ASP A 694 -29.61 50.00 -9.25
C ASP A 694 -30.28 50.19 -7.88
N LYS A 695 -30.24 49.17 -7.01
CA LYS A 695 -30.88 49.22 -5.69
C LYS A 695 -29.88 49.06 -4.56
N LYS A 696 -30.15 49.77 -3.47
CA LYS A 696 -29.28 49.82 -2.29
C LYS A 696 -30.06 49.74 -1.00
N ALA A 697 -29.46 49.14 0.03
CA ALA A 697 -30.08 48.92 1.33
C ALA A 697 -30.51 50.24 2.00
N SER A 698 -29.77 51.33 1.79
CA SER A 698 -30.15 52.64 2.35
C SER A 698 -31.50 53.18 1.87
N GLU A 699 -32.04 52.66 0.77
CA GLU A 699 -33.38 53.03 0.27
C GLU A 699 -34.50 52.42 1.12
N ASP A 700 -34.23 51.34 1.86
CA ASP A 700 -35.22 50.69 2.73
C ASP A 700 -35.36 51.39 4.09
N TYR A 701 -34.34 52.17 4.49
CA TYR A 701 -34.28 52.83 5.80
C TYR A 701 -34.31 54.35 5.71
N SER A 702 -34.85 54.93 4.63
CA SER A 702 -34.99 56.39 4.51
C SER A 702 -35.77 56.96 5.71
N GLY A 703 -35.08 57.79 6.49
CA GLY A 703 -35.56 58.33 7.76
C GLY A 703 -36.87 59.08 7.63
N GLY A 704 -37.91 58.53 8.26
CA GLY A 704 -39.00 59.36 8.75
C GLY A 704 -38.45 60.27 9.84
N ALA A 705 -38.52 61.58 9.62
CA ALA A 705 -38.38 62.55 10.68
C ALA A 705 -39.40 62.22 11.79
N ILE A 706 -38.93 61.74 12.93
CA ILE A 706 -39.71 61.77 14.17
C ILE A 706 -39.43 63.16 14.75
N TYR A 707 -40.42 64.05 14.62
CA TYR A 707 -40.51 65.30 15.37
C TYR A 707 -40.68 65.04 16.86
#